data_AF-A0A813LMH3-F1
#
_entry.id   AF-A0A813LMH3-F1
#
_cell.length_a   1.000
_cell.length_b   1.000
_cell.length_c   1.000
_cell.angle_alpha   90.00
_cell.angle_beta   90.00
_cell.angle_gamma   90.00
#
_symmetry.space_group_name_H-M   'P 1'
#
loop_
_entity.id
_entity.type
_entity.pdbx_description
1 polymer ?
#
loop_
_entity_poly.entity_id
_entity_poly.type
_entity_poly.pdbx_seq_one_letter_code
_entity_poly.pdbx_strand_id
1 'polypeptide(L)'
;MASDDAAALERKAEEMAEKALAALPPGPAKTTKMAAVKAGILKRLLSQAGSGSTATAAASAGLPPAASSLPPAPGRPEVRPPPPPPPEPTPGASAGGGRGAMEPIEGVELCGDETWFADAALRKSLLEDVRQAHSAEKLMVASPADEIARIVGPAAGGRVLGAGAVLRLGGSHQGGYGESDISYAYRQLSRALHPDKNPGIPEAQDAFKRLGEAAEELRQGLGECRRALQVLGATLRCAPSEDVLERPQGPLLAEASRLLACVLGSSGEGTVSDLALGRASAALLRSSLGGSCQPADLLNRWYNDSQLLDLFAGNSLRVAYDCCKKRFRAQFLCSLSRAADAEARRNDSCVRGSWHKVMAQFPEIGLWRELQEKLKARVWRHGAAAAGRRSRTSKWDDSAAESVASEWGQKWRSVTRDVLPRSQDTPDGKVPKAASDATDPELRKLCAALWRDVATWAEGEGDAQRHLSLFRADKPGSTTAEQDWAFLPATDLLLIVGEGLVGCTAEGFFVQADEGHSPKPFAEALRLWRIGNRRAKAVSEGQDTVASAIRLMRSGATKDGEEPRGRKRAGIEADNEEPMPVAEEPEAKHAKLNRGPTRVVLLTNLAGPGGADDKLKALAEEKVAKFGKLRSCVVTEVQGAPEKEAVRVFLEFERAASAAKAYASLNGQYIEGRAIRARFYDEGRFAQGDFERRAPTRVLLLTNMVGPGEGDEDLKDEISEQGRKFGKLRSCVIKERKEDPPEEAVRVFLEFESAEDASRAFAEMSSRSFGGRKVRARYYNEQQFADGDL
;
A
#
# COMPACT_ATOMS: atom_id res chain seq x y z
N MET A 1 -52.38 22.27 28.13
CA MET A 1 -51.96 21.33 29.19
C MET A 1 -52.63 21.79 30.47
N ALA A 2 -53.29 20.90 31.19
CA ALA A 2 -53.97 21.25 32.43
C ALA A 2 -52.95 21.68 33.49
N SER A 3 -53.37 22.50 34.46
CA SER A 3 -52.52 22.98 35.56
C SER A 3 -51.79 21.84 36.30
N ASP A 4 -52.42 20.67 36.37
CA ASP A 4 -51.87 19.50 37.07
C ASP A 4 -50.74 18.80 36.29
N ASP A 5 -50.73 18.85 34.96
CA ASP A 5 -49.68 18.24 34.13
C ASP A 5 -48.36 19.02 34.24
N ALA A 6 -48.44 20.34 34.34
CA ALA A 6 -47.27 21.21 34.48
C ALA A 6 -46.59 20.99 35.85
N ALA A 7 -47.37 20.88 36.92
CA ALA A 7 -46.85 20.59 38.26
C ALA A 7 -46.20 19.20 38.35
N ALA A 8 -46.78 18.20 37.67
CA ALA A 8 -46.19 16.85 37.60
C ALA A 8 -44.83 16.84 36.86
N LEU A 9 -44.69 17.61 35.78
CA LEU A 9 -43.43 17.74 35.04
C LEU A 9 -42.35 18.48 35.83
N GLU A 10 -42.72 19.49 36.61
CA GLU A 10 -41.79 20.20 37.50
C GLU A 10 -41.24 19.30 38.60
N ARG A 11 -42.10 18.50 39.24
CA ARG A 11 -41.69 17.54 40.27
C ARG A 11 -40.75 16.48 39.69
N LYS A 12 -41.04 15.99 38.49
CA LYS A 12 -40.19 15.02 37.78
C LYS A 12 -38.83 15.61 37.36
N ALA A 13 -38.79 16.89 37.00
CA ALA A 13 -37.54 17.59 36.69
C ALA A 13 -36.66 17.78 37.93
N GLU A 14 -37.26 18.00 39.10
CA GLU A 14 -36.57 18.15 40.37
C GLU A 14 -35.93 16.85 40.86
N GLU A 15 -36.68 15.74 40.84
CA GLU A 15 -36.16 14.41 41.21
C GLU A 15 -34.98 13.99 40.31
N MET A 16 -35.06 14.27 39.00
CA MET A 16 -33.97 13.97 38.08
C MET A 16 -32.75 14.88 38.29
N ALA A 17 -32.95 16.16 38.63
CA ALA A 17 -31.86 17.08 38.93
C ALA A 17 -31.14 16.69 40.24
N GLU A 18 -31.89 16.26 41.25
CA GLU A 18 -31.34 15.80 42.54
C GLU A 18 -30.52 14.51 42.35
N LYS A 19 -31.04 13.54 41.58
CA LYS A 19 -30.32 12.32 41.24
C LYS A 19 -29.03 12.60 40.44
N ALA A 20 -29.07 13.57 39.52
CA ALA A 20 -27.90 13.95 38.72
C ALA A 20 -26.80 14.64 39.56
N LEU A 21 -27.17 15.30 40.67
CA LEU A 21 -26.25 16.03 41.53
C LEU A 21 -25.97 15.30 42.86
N ALA A 22 -26.41 14.05 43.01
CA ALA A 22 -26.23 13.26 44.23
C ALA A 22 -24.76 13.11 44.65
N ALA A 23 -23.83 13.09 43.68
CA ALA A 23 -22.38 12.95 43.92
C ALA A 23 -21.67 14.24 44.38
N LEU A 24 -22.34 15.40 44.40
CA LEU A 24 -21.75 16.67 44.85
C LEU A 24 -22.01 16.91 46.35
N PRO A 25 -21.01 17.39 47.12
CA PRO A 25 -21.19 17.76 48.52
C PRO A 25 -22.17 18.95 48.69
N PRO A 26 -22.93 19.02 49.79
CA PRO A 26 -23.88 20.10 50.03
C PRO A 26 -23.16 21.44 50.18
N GLY A 27 -23.60 22.44 49.42
CA GLY A 27 -23.04 23.79 49.46
C GLY A 27 -23.71 24.73 48.45
N PRO A 28 -23.41 26.03 48.49
CA PRO A 28 -24.05 27.04 47.62
C PRO A 28 -23.83 26.77 46.12
N ALA A 29 -22.72 26.12 45.75
CA ALA A 29 -22.48 25.71 44.37
C ALA A 29 -23.42 24.57 43.90
N LYS A 30 -23.86 23.68 44.80
CA LYS A 30 -24.81 22.60 44.49
C LYS A 30 -26.20 23.15 44.27
N THR A 31 -26.63 24.13 45.07
CA THR A 31 -27.96 24.77 44.92
C THR A 31 -28.05 25.60 43.63
N THR A 32 -27.01 26.36 43.27
CA THR A 32 -26.97 27.10 41.99
C THR A 32 -26.98 26.15 40.79
N LYS A 33 -26.21 25.06 40.84
CA LYS A 33 -26.22 24.04 39.77
C LYS A 33 -27.55 23.29 39.69
N MET A 34 -28.20 23.02 40.82
CA MET A 34 -29.49 22.35 40.88
C MET A 34 -30.58 23.13 40.15
N ALA A 35 -30.63 24.46 40.33
CA ALA A 35 -31.57 25.32 39.61
C ALA A 35 -31.33 25.29 38.09
N ALA A 36 -30.08 25.37 37.64
CA ALA A 36 -29.74 25.34 36.22
C ALA A 36 -30.03 23.98 35.57
N VAL A 37 -29.72 22.88 36.26
CA VAL A 37 -29.97 21.51 35.78
C VAL A 37 -31.48 21.22 35.75
N LYS A 38 -32.24 21.58 36.80
CA LYS A 38 -33.71 21.45 36.83
C LYS A 38 -34.36 22.21 35.67
N ALA A 39 -33.94 23.45 35.39
CA ALA A 39 -34.47 24.23 34.27
C ALA A 39 -34.19 23.59 32.90
N GLY A 40 -32.99 23.04 32.71
CA GLY A 40 -32.64 22.31 31.49
C GLY A 40 -33.45 21.04 31.28
N ILE A 41 -33.67 20.27 32.35
CA ILE A 41 -34.47 19.04 32.33
C ILE A 41 -35.95 19.36 32.07
N LEU A 42 -36.49 20.39 32.72
CA LEU A 42 -37.88 20.82 32.53
C LEU A 42 -38.14 21.25 31.09
N LYS A 43 -37.23 22.03 30.49
CA LYS A 43 -37.34 22.44 29.08
C LYS A 43 -37.37 21.23 28.13
N ARG A 44 -36.59 20.19 28.44
CA ARG A 44 -36.56 18.94 27.66
C ARG A 44 -37.87 18.16 27.81
N LEU A 45 -38.38 18.02 29.02
CA LEU A 45 -39.65 17.35 29.29
C LEU A 45 -40.84 18.04 28.60
N LEU A 46 -40.88 19.37 28.63
CA LEU A 46 -41.90 20.16 27.93
C LEU A 46 -41.80 20.00 26.41
N SER A 47 -40.59 19.96 25.85
CA SER A 47 -40.40 19.72 24.40
C SER A 47 -40.85 18.33 23.95
N GLN A 48 -40.69 17.32 24.80
CA GLN A 48 -41.14 15.95 24.53
C GLN A 48 -42.66 15.81 24.66
N ALA A 49 -43.29 16.58 25.55
CA ALA A 49 -44.75 16.61 25.67
C ALA A 49 -45.43 17.35 24.49
N GLY A 50 -44.74 18.32 23.87
CA GLY A 50 -45.26 19.10 22.74
C GLY A 50 -45.27 18.38 21.39
N SER A 51 -44.47 17.32 21.21
CA SER A 51 -44.38 16.59 19.92
C SER A 51 -45.41 15.45 19.76
N GLY A 52 -46.36 15.32 20.69
CA GLY A 52 -47.27 14.16 20.78
C GLY A 52 -48.74 14.43 20.42
N SER A 53 -49.09 15.51 19.71
CA SER A 53 -50.49 15.81 19.39
C SER A 53 -50.67 16.48 18.02
N THR A 54 -50.76 15.66 16.97
CA THR A 54 -51.56 15.97 15.77
C THR A 54 -51.98 14.67 15.07
N ALA A 55 -53.15 14.15 15.42
CA ALA A 55 -53.94 13.28 14.55
C ALA A 55 -55.43 13.44 14.88
N THR A 56 -56.25 13.46 13.83
CA THR A 56 -57.73 13.51 13.75
C THR A 56 -58.42 14.89 13.78
N ALA A 57 -58.95 15.32 12.62
CA ALA A 57 -60.39 15.52 12.36
C ALA A 57 -60.71 16.19 10.98
N ALA A 58 -61.51 15.47 10.19
CA ALA A 58 -62.68 15.88 9.37
C ALA A 58 -62.65 17.03 8.32
N ALA A 59 -62.85 16.61 7.05
CA ALA A 59 -63.94 16.94 6.10
C ALA A 59 -64.38 18.40 5.76
N SER A 60 -64.40 18.64 4.43
CA SER A 60 -65.55 19.13 3.59
C SER A 60 -65.38 20.45 2.79
N ALA A 61 -66.01 20.41 1.60
CA ALA A 61 -66.48 21.49 0.72
C ALA A 61 -65.62 21.97 -0.49
N GLY A 62 -66.00 21.52 -1.70
CA GLY A 62 -66.69 22.43 -2.65
C GLY A 62 -66.07 22.80 -4.02
N LEU A 63 -66.52 22.11 -5.09
CA LEU A 63 -66.95 22.61 -6.44
C LEU A 63 -65.88 23.12 -7.49
N PRO A 64 -66.18 23.24 -8.81
CA PRO A 64 -66.67 22.26 -9.81
C PRO A 64 -65.90 22.38 -11.19
N PRO A 65 -66.44 22.10 -12.42
CA PRO A 65 -65.90 21.03 -13.29
C PRO A 65 -65.48 21.43 -14.74
N ALA A 66 -64.93 20.47 -15.50
CA ALA A 66 -65.39 20.03 -16.84
C ALA A 66 -64.31 19.76 -17.92
N ALA A 67 -64.61 18.68 -18.68
CA ALA A 67 -64.38 18.45 -20.11
C ALA A 67 -63.13 17.67 -20.62
N SER A 68 -63.40 16.38 -20.90
CA SER A 68 -63.35 15.75 -22.25
C SER A 68 -62.02 15.36 -22.89
N SER A 69 -61.78 14.04 -23.01
CA SER A 69 -61.85 13.23 -24.25
C SER A 69 -60.75 12.14 -24.37
N LEU A 70 -61.22 10.89 -24.56
CA LEU A 70 -60.52 9.69 -25.04
C LEU A 70 -61.06 9.41 -26.46
N PRO A 71 -60.33 8.71 -27.39
CA PRO A 71 -60.27 7.22 -27.42
C PRO A 71 -59.02 6.65 -28.15
N PRO A 72 -58.96 5.35 -28.57
CA PRO A 72 -59.27 4.08 -27.90
C PRO A 72 -58.07 3.07 -27.89
N ALA A 73 -58.19 2.01 -27.08
CA ALA A 73 -57.29 0.83 -27.06
C ALA A 73 -57.78 -0.30 -27.99
N PRO A 74 -56.96 -1.33 -28.27
CA PRO A 74 -57.34 -2.65 -27.73
C PRO A 74 -56.17 -3.57 -27.32
N GLY A 75 -56.46 -4.50 -26.40
CA GLY A 75 -55.71 -5.77 -26.23
C GLY A 75 -55.38 -6.16 -24.79
N ARG A 76 -56.22 -6.98 -24.15
CA ARG A 76 -55.91 -7.79 -22.94
C ARG A 76 -55.56 -9.21 -23.41
N PRO A 77 -54.78 -10.05 -22.66
CA PRO A 77 -55.30 -10.61 -21.41
C PRO A 77 -54.27 -10.95 -20.29
N GLU A 78 -54.85 -11.41 -19.18
CA GLU A 78 -54.31 -12.17 -18.04
C GLU A 78 -53.83 -11.43 -16.77
N VAL A 79 -54.64 -11.60 -15.72
CA VAL A 79 -54.47 -11.14 -14.35
C VAL A 79 -53.86 -12.30 -13.55
N ARG A 80 -52.66 -12.10 -12.98
CA ARG A 80 -52.16 -12.91 -11.85
C ARG A 80 -52.53 -12.22 -10.53
N PRO A 81 -52.88 -12.97 -9.47
CA PRO A 81 -53.19 -12.39 -8.16
C PRO A 81 -51.94 -11.77 -7.52
N PRO A 82 -52.09 -10.71 -6.69
CA PRO A 82 -50.97 -10.02 -6.06
C PRO A 82 -50.30 -10.90 -4.99
N PRO A 83 -48.97 -10.81 -4.81
CA PRO A 83 -48.26 -11.51 -3.74
C PRO A 83 -48.63 -10.95 -2.36
N PRO A 84 -48.54 -11.77 -1.29
CA PRO A 84 -48.87 -11.34 0.07
C PRO A 84 -47.90 -10.25 0.57
N PRO A 85 -48.36 -9.38 1.50
CA PRO A 85 -47.55 -8.31 2.06
C PRO A 85 -46.34 -8.88 2.85
N PRO A 86 -45.18 -8.19 2.81
CA PRO A 86 -44.00 -8.64 3.54
C PRO A 86 -44.25 -8.56 5.06
N PRO A 87 -43.68 -9.49 5.85
CA PRO A 87 -43.82 -9.46 7.30
C PRO A 87 -43.17 -8.21 7.90
N GLU A 88 -43.82 -7.62 8.90
CA GLU A 88 -43.32 -6.47 9.64
C GLU A 88 -41.94 -6.76 10.27
N PRO A 89 -41.02 -5.80 10.27
CA PRO A 89 -39.67 -6.00 10.78
C PRO A 89 -39.72 -6.17 12.31
N THR A 90 -39.21 -7.31 12.78
CA THR A 90 -38.91 -7.52 14.20
C THR A 90 -37.85 -6.51 14.66
N PRO A 91 -38.03 -5.84 15.82
CA PRO A 91 -37.01 -4.96 16.36
C PRO A 91 -35.87 -5.81 16.92
N GLY A 92 -34.75 -5.87 16.22
CA GLY A 92 -33.56 -6.60 16.69
C GLY A 92 -32.59 -7.11 15.62
N ALA A 93 -32.89 -6.94 14.33
CA ALA A 93 -31.93 -7.25 13.26
C ALA A 93 -31.12 -6.01 12.89
N SER A 94 -29.85 -5.98 13.31
CA SER A 94 -28.82 -5.13 12.75
C SER A 94 -28.87 -5.20 11.21
N ALA A 95 -29.28 -4.12 10.56
CA ALA A 95 -29.10 -3.91 9.13
C ALA A 95 -27.63 -3.60 8.82
N GLY A 96 -26.78 -4.60 9.07
CA GLY A 96 -25.45 -4.71 8.51
C GLY A 96 -25.50 -5.85 7.50
N GLY A 97 -25.66 -5.54 6.22
CA GLY A 97 -25.41 -6.51 5.16
C GLY A 97 -23.95 -6.95 5.29
N GLY A 98 -23.75 -8.17 5.80
CA GLY A 98 -22.42 -8.73 6.04
C GLY A 98 -21.62 -8.80 4.75
N ARG A 99 -20.72 -7.84 4.55
CA ARG A 99 -19.48 -8.12 3.83
C ARG A 99 -18.66 -9.00 4.77
N GLY A 100 -18.32 -10.21 4.34
CA GLY A 100 -17.32 -11.02 5.04
C GLY A 100 -16.07 -10.16 5.30
N ALA A 101 -15.49 -10.28 6.49
CA ALA A 101 -14.31 -9.51 6.88
C ALA A 101 -13.26 -9.60 5.76
N MET A 102 -13.00 -8.46 5.10
CA MET A 102 -12.07 -8.41 3.98
C MET A 102 -10.69 -8.82 4.47
N GLU A 103 -10.06 -9.79 3.79
CA GLU A 103 -8.74 -10.28 4.19
C GLU A 103 -7.71 -9.14 4.03
N PRO A 104 -7.04 -8.73 5.12
CA PRO A 104 -6.04 -7.68 5.06
C PRO A 104 -4.81 -8.18 4.29
N ILE A 105 -4.21 -7.30 3.50
CA ILE A 105 -2.94 -7.58 2.85
C ILE A 105 -1.84 -7.08 3.79
N GLU A 106 -0.93 -7.96 4.19
CA GLU A 106 0.19 -7.61 5.07
C GLU A 106 0.98 -6.42 4.50
N GLY A 107 1.18 -5.39 5.32
CA GLY A 107 1.92 -4.18 4.94
C GLY A 107 1.19 -3.20 4.02
N VAL A 108 -0.11 -3.39 3.72
CA VAL A 108 -0.91 -2.52 2.82
C VAL A 108 -2.20 -2.06 3.50
N GLU A 109 -2.44 -0.74 3.56
CA GLU A 109 -3.67 -0.20 4.19
C GLU A 109 -4.93 -0.27 3.30
N LEU A 110 -4.80 -0.06 1.99
CA LEU A 110 -5.91 -0.03 1.03
C LEU A 110 -5.47 -0.61 -0.31
N CYS A 111 -6.27 -1.48 -0.92
CA CYS A 111 -5.92 -2.15 -2.18
C CYS A 111 -6.94 -1.90 -3.29
N GLY A 112 -6.54 -1.19 -4.34
CA GLY A 112 -7.37 -0.94 -5.52
C GLY A 112 -8.61 -0.09 -5.24
N ASP A 113 -9.67 -0.33 -5.98
CA ASP A 113 -10.91 0.44 -5.90
C ASP A 113 -11.86 -0.05 -4.81
N GLU A 114 -11.32 -0.37 -3.63
CA GLU A 114 -12.14 -0.63 -2.44
C GLU A 114 -13.12 0.52 -2.18
N THR A 115 -14.41 0.19 -2.08
CA THR A 115 -15.52 1.15 -2.06
C THR A 115 -15.76 1.77 -0.67
N TRP A 116 -14.72 2.27 0.00
CA TRP A 116 -14.81 2.85 1.35
C TRP A 116 -15.80 4.02 1.43
N PHE A 117 -15.95 4.78 0.34
CA PHE A 117 -16.87 5.91 0.23
C PHE A 117 -18.36 5.49 0.19
N ALA A 118 -18.65 4.21 -0.07
CA ALA A 118 -19.99 3.65 -0.01
C ALA A 118 -20.32 3.01 1.36
N ASP A 119 -19.33 2.91 2.26
CA ASP A 119 -19.50 2.39 3.60
C ASP A 119 -19.87 3.53 4.57
N ALA A 120 -21.16 3.62 4.92
CA ALA A 120 -21.68 4.64 5.81
C ALA A 120 -21.10 4.53 7.24
N ALA A 121 -20.82 3.31 7.72
CA ALA A 121 -20.29 3.09 9.06
C ALA A 121 -18.82 3.55 9.13
N LEU A 122 -18.02 3.18 8.14
CA LEU A 122 -16.63 3.64 8.01
C LEU A 122 -16.56 5.16 7.85
N ARG A 123 -17.40 5.77 7.01
CA ARG A 123 -17.46 7.23 6.84
C ARG A 123 -17.77 7.95 8.15
N LYS A 124 -18.72 7.43 8.92
CA LYS A 124 -19.06 7.97 10.24
C LYS A 124 -17.90 7.84 11.22
N SER A 125 -17.23 6.69 11.25
CA SER A 125 -16.03 6.48 12.08
C SER A 125 -14.91 7.46 11.72
N LEU A 126 -14.64 7.66 10.42
CA LEU A 126 -13.60 8.59 9.97
C LEU A 126 -13.90 10.04 10.37
N LEU A 127 -15.16 10.47 10.32
CA LEU A 127 -15.55 11.80 10.81
C LEU A 127 -15.39 11.93 12.33
N GLU A 128 -15.69 10.87 13.08
CA GLU A 128 -15.52 10.86 14.52
C GLU A 128 -14.03 10.87 14.92
N ASP A 129 -13.17 10.13 14.22
CA ASP A 129 -11.71 10.19 14.41
C ASP A 129 -11.19 11.63 14.27
N VAL A 130 -11.70 12.37 13.29
CA VAL A 130 -11.33 13.77 13.05
C VAL A 130 -11.80 14.67 14.19
N ARG A 131 -13.03 14.49 14.69
CA ARG A 131 -13.52 15.21 15.87
C ARG A 131 -12.66 14.93 17.09
N GLN A 132 -12.30 13.66 17.30
CA GLN A 132 -11.45 13.25 18.40
C GLN A 132 -10.05 13.85 18.28
N ALA A 133 -9.44 13.83 17.08
CA ALA A 133 -8.15 14.46 16.81
C ALA A 133 -8.16 15.95 17.17
N HIS A 134 -9.15 16.71 16.70
CA HIS A 134 -9.31 18.12 17.04
C HIS A 134 -9.60 18.36 18.53
N SER A 135 -10.30 17.44 19.21
CA SER A 135 -10.57 17.56 20.65
C SER A 135 -9.35 17.25 21.53
N ALA A 136 -8.49 16.33 21.08
CA ALA A 136 -7.30 15.88 21.78
C ALA A 136 -6.12 16.85 21.57
N GLU A 137 -6.00 17.38 20.35
CA GLU A 137 -4.94 18.30 19.98
C GLU A 137 -5.25 19.72 20.49
N LYS A 138 -4.80 20.00 21.71
CA LYS A 138 -4.80 21.37 22.22
C LYS A 138 -3.77 22.19 21.45
N LEU A 139 -4.20 23.34 20.91
CA LEU A 139 -3.32 24.23 20.18
C LEU A 139 -2.29 24.84 21.15
N MET A 140 -1.07 24.32 21.10
CA MET A 140 0.07 24.82 21.88
C MET A 140 0.71 25.99 21.15
N VAL A 141 0.40 27.21 21.59
CA VAL A 141 1.00 28.43 21.03
C VAL A 141 2.45 28.55 21.52
N ALA A 142 3.39 28.78 20.59
CA ALA A 142 4.79 29.02 20.91
C ALA A 142 4.96 30.41 21.58
N SER A 143 6.20 30.87 21.78
CA SER A 143 6.40 32.25 22.23
C SER A 143 5.75 33.22 21.24
N PRO A 144 5.17 34.35 21.69
CA PRO A 144 4.54 35.31 20.79
C PRO A 144 5.47 35.77 19.66
N ALA A 145 6.77 35.93 19.94
CA ALA A 145 7.78 36.30 18.95
C ALA A 145 7.97 35.23 17.87
N ASP A 146 8.10 33.96 18.25
CA ASP A 146 8.27 32.86 17.30
C ASP A 146 7.02 32.69 16.43
N GLU A 147 5.84 32.87 17.03
CA GLU A 147 4.58 32.71 16.33
C GLU A 147 4.29 33.88 15.37
N ILE A 148 4.63 35.11 15.75
CA ILE A 148 4.60 36.27 14.85
C ILE A 148 5.59 36.04 13.69
N ALA A 149 6.82 35.64 14.00
CA ALA A 149 7.83 35.35 12.99
C ALA A 149 7.40 34.21 12.03
N ARG A 150 6.63 33.23 12.52
CA ARG A 150 6.05 32.16 11.69
C ARG A 150 5.01 32.70 10.70
N ILE A 151 4.15 33.64 11.11
CA ILE A 151 3.03 34.14 10.30
C ILE A 151 3.49 35.19 9.29
N VAL A 152 4.37 36.10 9.68
CA VAL A 152 4.79 37.27 8.86
C VAL A 152 6.30 37.44 8.71
N GLY A 153 7.12 36.67 9.42
CA GLY A 153 8.57 36.87 9.45
C GLY A 153 9.32 36.37 8.21
N PRO A 154 10.54 36.89 7.96
CA PRO A 154 11.41 36.47 6.85
C PRO A 154 11.94 35.03 6.98
N ALA A 155 11.76 34.39 8.13
CA ALA A 155 12.20 33.02 8.42
C ALA A 155 11.50 31.94 7.57
N ALA A 156 10.40 32.26 6.90
CA ALA A 156 9.69 31.37 5.98
C ALA A 156 10.24 31.39 4.53
N GLY A 157 11.50 31.76 4.31
CA GLY A 157 12.14 31.68 2.98
C GLY A 157 11.40 32.46 1.88
N GLY A 158 10.66 33.52 2.23
CA GLY A 158 9.85 34.31 1.31
C GLY A 158 8.49 33.69 0.91
N ARG A 159 8.09 32.53 1.46
CA ARG A 159 6.76 31.94 1.22
C ARG A 159 5.73 32.42 2.23
N VAL A 160 4.65 33.03 1.72
CA VAL A 160 3.46 33.38 2.50
C VAL A 160 2.73 32.09 2.92
N LEU A 161 2.42 31.95 4.21
CA LEU A 161 1.65 30.82 4.70
C LEU A 161 0.18 30.89 4.23
N GLY A 162 -0.33 29.76 3.75
CA GLY A 162 -1.75 29.59 3.46
C GLY A 162 -2.60 29.62 4.73
N ALA A 163 -3.88 29.95 4.59
CA ALA A 163 -4.78 30.18 5.73
C ALA A 163 -4.86 29.01 6.73
N GLY A 164 -4.87 27.76 6.23
CA GLY A 164 -4.83 26.55 7.07
C GLY A 164 -3.55 26.48 7.91
N ALA A 165 -2.39 26.74 7.30
CA ALA A 165 -1.11 26.77 8.02
C ALA A 165 -1.05 27.93 9.04
N VAL A 166 -1.66 29.08 8.74
CA VAL A 166 -1.74 30.21 9.69
C VAL A 166 -2.52 29.80 10.94
N LEU A 167 -3.71 29.20 10.79
CA LEU A 167 -4.53 28.75 11.93
C LEU A 167 -4.14 27.37 12.48
N ARG A 168 -3.14 26.70 11.87
CA ARG A 168 -2.76 25.31 12.18
C ARG A 168 -3.95 24.35 12.07
N LEU A 169 -4.76 24.57 11.04
CA LEU A 169 -5.92 23.76 10.70
C LEU A 169 -5.74 23.14 9.32
N GLY A 170 -6.21 21.90 9.20
CA GLY A 170 -6.18 21.15 7.95
C GLY A 170 -4.87 20.39 7.73
N GLY A 171 -4.88 19.56 6.70
CA GLY A 171 -3.82 18.59 6.41
C GLY A 171 -4.14 17.19 6.92
N SER A 172 -3.36 16.22 6.46
CA SER A 172 -3.66 14.79 6.61
C SER A 172 -3.69 14.27 8.05
N HIS A 173 -3.10 15.00 9.01
CA HIS A 173 -2.94 14.57 10.40
C HIS A 173 -4.16 14.90 11.27
N GLN A 174 -4.76 16.07 11.06
CA GLN A 174 -5.96 16.51 11.77
C GLN A 174 -7.25 16.14 11.05
N GLY A 175 -7.19 15.97 9.72
CA GLY A 175 -8.37 15.74 8.91
C GLY A 175 -9.05 17.03 8.47
N GLY A 176 -10.38 16.98 8.32
CA GLY A 176 -11.21 18.14 7.98
C GLY A 176 -11.61 18.98 9.19
N TYR A 177 -11.77 20.29 9.00
CA TYR A 177 -12.13 21.25 10.05
C TYR A 177 -13.53 21.83 9.82
N GLY A 178 -14.20 22.22 10.90
CA GLY A 178 -15.46 22.96 10.91
C GLY A 178 -15.29 24.40 11.42
N GLU A 179 -16.40 25.14 11.48
CA GLU A 179 -16.42 26.55 11.94
C GLU A 179 -16.03 26.69 13.42
N SER A 180 -16.35 25.67 14.22
CA SER A 180 -15.99 25.59 15.64
C SER A 180 -14.48 25.51 15.84
N ASP A 181 -13.77 24.74 15.01
CA ASP A 181 -12.31 24.62 15.08
C ASP A 181 -11.63 25.91 14.62
N ILE A 182 -12.12 26.54 13.53
CA ILE A 182 -11.65 27.85 13.06
C ILE A 182 -11.77 28.87 14.19
N SER A 183 -12.94 28.92 14.83
CA SER A 183 -13.21 29.85 15.93
C SER A 183 -12.35 29.57 17.16
N TYR A 184 -12.09 28.30 17.47
CA TYR A 184 -11.21 27.90 18.57
C TYR A 184 -9.76 28.30 18.29
N ALA A 185 -9.21 27.93 17.14
CA ALA A 185 -7.84 28.22 16.75
C ALA A 185 -7.58 29.72 16.68
N TYR A 186 -8.47 30.47 16.03
CA TYR A 186 -8.43 31.93 15.98
C TYR A 186 -8.41 32.54 17.38
N ARG A 187 -9.28 32.06 18.29
CA ARG A 187 -9.34 32.57 19.67
C ARG A 187 -8.06 32.31 20.46
N GLN A 188 -7.43 31.14 20.32
CA GLN A 188 -6.17 30.85 21.02
C GLN A 188 -5.03 31.72 20.50
N LEU A 189 -4.88 31.79 19.18
CA LEU A 189 -3.80 32.54 18.53
C LEU A 189 -3.96 34.06 18.74
N SER A 190 -5.16 34.61 18.54
CA SER A 190 -5.43 36.05 18.70
C SER A 190 -5.16 36.54 20.13
N ARG A 191 -5.45 35.71 21.15
CA ARG A 191 -5.16 36.05 22.55
C ARG A 191 -3.67 36.13 22.86
N ALA A 192 -2.86 35.32 22.19
CA ALA A 192 -1.41 35.29 22.36
C ALA A 192 -0.71 36.38 21.53
N LEU A 193 -1.22 36.65 20.33
CA LEU A 193 -0.59 37.54 19.34
C LEU A 193 -1.16 38.96 19.34
N HIS A 194 -2.04 39.30 20.28
CA HIS A 194 -2.65 40.63 20.32
C HIS A 194 -1.58 41.74 20.38
N PRO A 195 -1.66 42.80 19.57
CA PRO A 195 -0.65 43.87 19.53
C PRO A 195 -0.41 44.52 20.90
N ASP A 196 -1.47 44.82 21.65
CA ASP A 196 -1.37 45.43 22.99
C ASP A 196 -0.56 44.60 24.00
N LYS A 197 -0.51 43.26 23.82
CA LYS A 197 0.28 42.38 24.70
C LYS A 197 1.72 42.22 24.23
N ASN A 198 2.02 42.63 23.01
CA ASN A 198 3.31 42.46 22.35
C ASN A 198 3.82 43.80 21.76
N PRO A 199 3.86 44.91 22.54
CA PRO A 199 4.23 46.22 22.00
C PRO A 199 5.69 46.32 21.54
N GLY A 200 6.55 45.39 21.96
CA GLY A 200 7.97 45.33 21.58
C GLY A 200 8.26 44.63 20.25
N ILE A 201 7.24 44.13 19.56
CA ILE A 201 7.38 43.40 18.29
C ILE A 201 6.65 44.18 17.19
N PRO A 202 7.38 44.85 16.26
CA PRO A 202 6.75 45.72 15.27
C PRO A 202 5.81 44.96 14.32
N GLU A 203 6.08 43.69 14.02
CA GLU A 203 5.28 42.86 13.12
C GLU A 203 4.00 42.27 13.78
N ALA A 204 3.75 42.54 15.07
CA ALA A 204 2.60 41.99 15.78
C ALA A 204 1.25 42.44 15.18
N GLN A 205 1.16 43.68 14.72
CA GLN A 205 -0.03 44.25 14.07
C GLN A 205 -0.36 43.50 12.78
N ASP A 206 0.66 43.23 11.95
CA ASP A 206 0.51 42.57 10.66
C ASP A 206 0.18 41.08 10.83
N ALA A 207 0.81 40.41 11.80
CA ALA A 207 0.49 39.02 12.14
C ALA A 207 -0.96 38.87 12.62
N PHE A 208 -1.43 39.79 13.47
CA PHE A 208 -2.80 39.79 13.96
C PHE A 208 -3.81 40.02 12.83
N LYS A 209 -3.52 40.95 11.92
CA LYS A 209 -4.34 41.19 10.72
C LYS A 209 -4.40 39.94 9.83
N ARG A 210 -3.25 39.35 9.51
CA ARG A 210 -3.15 38.14 8.68
C ARG A 210 -3.91 36.96 9.30
N LEU A 211 -3.90 36.83 10.63
CA LEU A 211 -4.66 35.81 11.36
C LEU A 211 -6.18 35.98 11.15
N GLY A 212 -6.68 37.22 11.18
CA GLY A 212 -8.08 37.54 10.88
C GLY A 212 -8.46 37.20 9.45
N GLU A 213 -7.65 37.62 8.48
CA GLU A 213 -7.84 37.31 7.05
C GLU A 213 -7.87 35.80 6.82
N ALA A 214 -6.93 35.05 7.41
CA ALA A 214 -6.88 33.60 7.31
C ALA A 214 -8.13 32.92 7.87
N ALA A 215 -8.70 33.43 8.97
CA ALA A 215 -9.92 32.87 9.53
C ALA A 215 -11.12 33.07 8.60
N GLU A 216 -11.25 34.23 7.97
CA GLU A 216 -12.32 34.49 6.98
C GLU A 216 -12.12 33.66 5.70
N GLU A 217 -10.89 33.57 5.18
CA GLU A 217 -10.55 32.71 4.03
C GLU A 217 -10.97 31.25 4.28
N LEU A 218 -10.70 30.71 5.47
CA LEU A 218 -11.10 29.35 5.83
C LEU A 218 -12.63 29.19 5.93
N ARG A 219 -13.35 30.17 6.47
CA ARG A 219 -14.83 30.12 6.52
C ARG A 219 -15.44 30.17 5.13
N GLN A 220 -14.92 31.03 4.26
CA GLN A 220 -15.35 31.10 2.86
C GLN A 220 -15.07 29.76 2.15
N GLY A 221 -13.86 29.22 2.29
CA GLY A 221 -13.48 27.93 1.69
C GLY A 221 -14.33 26.76 2.21
N LEU A 222 -14.73 26.80 3.48
CA LEU A 222 -15.67 25.81 4.04
C LEU A 222 -17.05 25.89 3.36
N GLY A 223 -17.56 27.10 3.15
CA GLY A 223 -18.80 27.33 2.41
C GLY A 223 -18.73 26.82 0.97
N GLU A 224 -17.59 27.02 0.29
CA GLU A 224 -17.34 26.47 -1.05
C GLU A 224 -17.30 24.93 -1.05
N CYS A 225 -16.66 24.31 -0.05
CA CYS A 225 -16.66 22.86 0.11
C CYS A 225 -18.08 22.29 0.30
N ARG A 226 -18.92 22.96 1.11
CA ARG A 226 -20.34 22.55 1.29
C ARG A 226 -21.12 22.63 0.00
N ARG A 227 -20.96 23.73 -0.77
CA ARG A 227 -21.59 23.88 -2.08
C ARG A 227 -21.14 22.79 -3.05
N ALA A 228 -19.84 22.53 -3.15
CA ALA A 228 -19.31 21.47 -4.02
C ALA A 228 -19.87 20.09 -3.63
N LEU A 229 -19.94 19.78 -2.33
CA LEU A 229 -20.50 18.53 -1.83
C LEU A 229 -21.99 18.41 -2.15
N GLN A 230 -22.76 19.49 -2.03
CA GLN A 230 -24.17 19.51 -2.43
C GLN A 230 -24.36 19.26 -3.93
N VAL A 231 -23.51 19.84 -4.80
CA VAL A 231 -23.57 19.61 -6.25
C VAL A 231 -23.25 18.15 -6.60
N LEU A 232 -22.21 17.57 -6.00
CA LEU A 232 -21.88 16.15 -6.21
C LEU A 232 -22.99 15.23 -5.68
N GLY A 233 -23.53 15.55 -4.50
CA GLY A 233 -24.67 14.84 -3.92
C GLY A 233 -25.90 14.88 -4.83
N ALA A 234 -26.25 16.05 -5.36
CA ALA A 234 -27.35 16.20 -6.31
C ALA A 234 -27.13 15.41 -7.61
N THR A 235 -25.88 15.38 -8.11
CA THR A 235 -25.50 14.61 -9.31
C THR A 235 -25.74 13.12 -9.13
N LEU A 236 -25.36 12.59 -7.96
CA LEU A 236 -25.54 11.18 -7.61
C LEU A 236 -26.89 10.90 -6.92
N ARG A 237 -27.80 11.88 -6.88
CA ARG A 237 -29.13 11.83 -6.24
C ARG A 237 -29.09 11.35 -4.78
N CYS A 238 -28.09 11.82 -4.03
CA CYS A 238 -27.89 11.55 -2.62
C CYS A 238 -27.57 12.86 -1.89
N ALA A 239 -28.54 13.41 -1.15
CA ALA A 239 -28.33 14.65 -0.42
C ALA A 239 -27.43 14.43 0.81
N PRO A 240 -26.44 15.30 1.06
CA PRO A 240 -25.61 15.20 2.26
C PRO A 240 -26.44 15.53 3.51
N SER A 241 -26.18 14.83 4.62
CA SER A 241 -26.78 15.15 5.92
C SER A 241 -26.12 16.38 6.56
N GLU A 242 -26.84 17.05 7.47
CA GLU A 242 -26.30 18.21 8.22
C GLU A 242 -25.00 17.90 8.97
N ASP A 243 -24.90 16.71 9.57
CA ASP A 243 -23.69 16.26 10.28
C ASP A 243 -22.45 16.22 9.37
N VAL A 244 -22.65 15.82 8.12
CA VAL A 244 -21.62 15.75 7.08
C VAL A 244 -21.23 17.15 6.57
N LEU A 245 -22.17 18.11 6.61
CA LEU A 245 -21.92 19.49 6.20
C LEU A 245 -21.09 20.28 7.23
N GLU A 246 -21.07 19.88 8.51
CA GLU A 246 -20.24 20.51 9.54
C GLU A 246 -18.75 20.46 9.17
N ARG A 247 -18.28 19.31 8.67
CA ARG A 247 -16.90 19.03 8.25
C ARG A 247 -16.88 18.39 6.85
N PRO A 248 -17.08 19.19 5.79
CA PRO A 248 -17.38 18.69 4.45
C PRO A 248 -16.16 18.12 3.71
N GLN A 249 -14.92 18.34 4.15
CA GLN A 249 -13.70 18.00 3.39
C GLN A 249 -13.58 16.50 3.08
N GLY A 250 -13.59 15.65 4.12
CA GLY A 250 -13.52 14.19 3.93
C GLY A 250 -14.71 13.63 3.14
N PRO A 251 -15.95 14.00 3.47
CA PRO A 251 -17.14 13.64 2.70
C PRO A 251 -17.11 14.11 1.24
N LEU A 252 -16.56 15.30 0.96
CA LEU A 252 -16.39 15.83 -0.40
C LEU A 252 -15.47 14.94 -1.22
N LEU A 253 -14.31 14.54 -0.68
CA LEU A 253 -13.42 13.59 -1.37
C LEU A 253 -14.09 12.23 -1.56
N ALA A 254 -14.88 11.77 -0.59
CA ALA A 254 -15.61 10.51 -0.69
C ALA A 254 -16.64 10.54 -1.84
N GLU A 255 -17.46 11.60 -1.94
CA GLU A 255 -18.44 11.74 -3.03
C GLU A 255 -17.77 11.93 -4.39
N ALA A 256 -16.65 12.66 -4.47
CA ALA A 256 -15.88 12.78 -5.70
C ALA A 256 -15.29 11.44 -6.14
N SER A 257 -14.76 10.65 -5.19
CA SER A 257 -14.27 9.29 -5.46
C SER A 257 -15.39 8.35 -5.88
N ARG A 258 -16.58 8.47 -5.27
CA ARG A 258 -17.78 7.72 -5.65
C ARG A 258 -18.22 8.05 -7.07
N LEU A 259 -18.23 9.34 -7.43
CA LEU A 259 -18.55 9.77 -8.79
C LEU A 259 -17.59 9.15 -9.82
N LEU A 260 -16.27 9.22 -9.57
CA LEU A 260 -15.26 8.62 -10.43
C LEU A 260 -15.47 7.11 -10.56
N ALA A 261 -15.71 6.40 -9.46
CA ALA A 261 -15.97 4.96 -9.48
C ALA A 261 -17.22 4.61 -10.31
N CYS A 262 -18.30 5.38 -10.20
CA CYS A 262 -19.49 5.20 -11.02
C CYS A 262 -19.23 5.47 -12.52
N VAL A 263 -18.49 6.53 -12.85
CA VAL A 263 -18.14 6.88 -14.23
C VAL A 263 -17.27 5.80 -14.85
N LEU A 264 -16.21 5.37 -14.17
CA LEU A 264 -15.29 4.32 -14.64
C LEU A 264 -16.00 2.97 -14.75
N GLY A 265 -16.74 2.57 -13.71
CA GLY A 265 -17.48 1.30 -13.69
C GLY A 265 -18.57 1.23 -14.76
N SER A 266 -19.16 2.36 -15.16
CA SER A 266 -20.16 2.43 -16.24
C SER A 266 -19.54 2.54 -17.63
N SER A 267 -18.41 3.26 -17.76
CA SER A 267 -17.70 3.39 -19.04
C SER A 267 -16.98 2.11 -19.44
N GLY A 268 -16.60 1.30 -18.44
CA GLY A 268 -15.72 0.16 -18.64
C GLY A 268 -14.28 0.58 -18.93
N GLU A 269 -13.33 -0.23 -18.49
CA GLU A 269 -11.90 0.02 -18.63
C GLU A 269 -11.18 -1.20 -19.19
N GLY A 270 -10.13 -0.97 -19.97
CA GLY A 270 -9.40 -2.06 -20.63
C GLY A 270 -10.18 -2.64 -21.80
N THR A 271 -10.20 -3.96 -21.93
CA THR A 271 -10.86 -4.68 -23.03
C THR A 271 -12.25 -5.16 -22.61
N VAL A 272 -13.26 -4.32 -22.87
CA VAL A 272 -14.65 -4.54 -22.45
C VAL A 272 -15.54 -4.80 -23.66
N SER A 273 -16.36 -5.85 -23.61
CA SER A 273 -17.40 -6.14 -24.60
C SER A 273 -18.72 -5.43 -24.29
N ASP A 274 -19.56 -5.18 -25.30
CA ASP A 274 -20.89 -4.55 -25.12
C ASP A 274 -21.77 -5.30 -24.11
N LEU A 275 -21.71 -6.65 -24.09
CA LEU A 275 -22.43 -7.46 -23.10
C LEU A 275 -22.01 -7.13 -21.66
N ALA A 276 -20.70 -6.95 -21.44
CA ALA A 276 -20.16 -6.57 -20.14
C ALA A 276 -20.58 -5.16 -19.72
N LEU A 277 -20.72 -4.22 -20.66
CA LEU A 277 -21.26 -2.88 -20.38
C LEU A 277 -22.74 -2.92 -20.01
N GLY A 278 -23.53 -3.78 -20.69
CA GLY A 278 -24.93 -4.02 -20.36
C GLY A 278 -25.10 -4.54 -18.92
N ARG A 279 -24.29 -5.53 -18.53
CA ARG A 279 -24.29 -6.04 -17.16
C ARG A 279 -23.79 -5.02 -16.13
N ALA A 280 -22.73 -4.27 -16.45
CA ALA A 280 -22.19 -3.23 -15.58
C ALA A 280 -23.25 -2.20 -15.19
N SER A 281 -24.07 -1.79 -16.15
CA SER A 281 -25.21 -0.88 -15.92
C SER A 281 -26.20 -1.47 -14.89
N ALA A 282 -26.55 -2.75 -15.04
CA ALA A 282 -27.43 -3.44 -14.10
C ALA A 282 -26.78 -3.64 -12.71
N ALA A 283 -25.49 -3.93 -12.67
CA ALA A 283 -24.73 -4.08 -11.43
C ALA A 283 -24.65 -2.76 -10.64
N LEU A 284 -24.41 -1.64 -11.32
CA LEU A 284 -24.33 -0.33 -10.68
C LEU A 284 -25.67 0.07 -10.05
N LEU A 285 -26.79 -0.19 -10.74
CA LEU A 285 -28.14 0.07 -10.22
C LEU A 285 -28.50 -0.78 -8.99
N ARG A 286 -27.88 -1.98 -8.84
CA ARG A 286 -28.02 -2.82 -7.65
C ARG A 286 -27.07 -2.44 -6.51
N SER A 287 -26.02 -1.68 -6.82
CA SER A 287 -24.99 -1.30 -5.85
C SER A 287 -25.38 -0.07 -5.03
N SER A 288 -24.73 0.12 -3.89
CA SER A 288 -24.81 1.37 -3.12
C SER A 288 -23.99 2.53 -3.74
N LEU A 289 -23.30 2.30 -4.87
CA LEU A 289 -22.39 3.27 -5.49
C LEU A 289 -23.13 4.31 -6.32
N GLY A 290 -24.07 3.88 -7.17
CA GLY A 290 -24.74 4.72 -8.17
C GLY A 290 -25.81 5.66 -7.63
N GLY A 291 -26.22 5.50 -6.36
CA GLY A 291 -27.44 6.13 -5.86
C GLY A 291 -28.65 5.72 -6.71
N SER A 292 -29.61 6.63 -6.89
CA SER A 292 -30.76 6.45 -7.80
C SER A 292 -30.50 6.98 -9.22
N CYS A 293 -29.25 7.30 -9.57
CA CYS A 293 -28.89 7.86 -10.87
C CYS A 293 -28.79 6.75 -11.94
N GLN A 294 -29.30 7.02 -13.13
CA GLN A 294 -29.12 6.13 -14.28
C GLN A 294 -27.68 6.26 -14.82
N PRO A 295 -26.96 5.15 -15.08
CA PRO A 295 -25.59 5.18 -15.57
C PRO A 295 -25.41 6.03 -16.85
N ALA A 296 -26.35 5.92 -17.79
CA ALA A 296 -26.32 6.68 -19.04
C ALA A 296 -26.41 8.20 -18.81
N ASP A 297 -27.31 8.64 -17.92
CA ASP A 297 -27.44 10.06 -17.57
C ASP A 297 -26.16 10.59 -16.92
N LEU A 298 -25.54 9.78 -16.05
CA LEU A 298 -24.30 10.13 -15.38
C LEU A 298 -23.16 10.30 -16.36
N LEU A 299 -22.98 9.36 -17.28
CA LEU A 299 -21.94 9.44 -18.32
C LEU A 299 -22.17 10.63 -19.25
N ASN A 300 -23.43 10.88 -19.63
CA ASN A 300 -23.78 12.05 -20.45
C ASN A 300 -23.38 13.35 -19.75
N ARG A 301 -23.70 13.50 -18.46
CA ARG A 301 -23.27 14.65 -17.66
C ARG A 301 -21.75 14.72 -17.53
N TRP A 302 -21.09 13.61 -17.17
CA TRP A 302 -19.64 13.61 -17.00
C TRP A 302 -18.92 14.06 -18.26
N TYR A 303 -19.22 13.48 -19.43
CA TYR A 303 -18.48 13.77 -20.65
C TYR A 303 -18.87 15.08 -21.34
N ASN A 304 -20.12 15.52 -21.21
CA ASN A 304 -20.63 16.68 -21.96
C ASN A 304 -20.79 17.96 -21.13
N ASP A 305 -20.88 17.87 -19.79
CA ASP A 305 -20.97 19.04 -18.92
C ASP A 305 -19.60 19.39 -18.34
N SER A 306 -19.12 20.61 -18.60
CA SER A 306 -17.85 21.08 -18.04
C SER A 306 -17.94 21.37 -16.55
N GLN A 307 -19.14 21.69 -16.03
CA GLN A 307 -19.32 22.10 -14.63
C GLN A 307 -18.89 21.01 -13.65
N LEU A 308 -19.18 19.74 -13.97
CA LEU A 308 -18.76 18.62 -13.13
C LEU A 308 -17.24 18.50 -13.08
N LEU A 309 -16.54 18.66 -14.20
CA LEU A 309 -15.08 18.59 -14.23
C LEU A 309 -14.42 19.84 -13.63
N ASP A 310 -15.05 21.01 -13.78
CA ASP A 310 -14.61 22.26 -13.18
C ASP A 310 -14.66 22.19 -11.64
N LEU A 311 -15.57 21.40 -11.05
CA LEU A 311 -15.51 21.08 -9.61
C LEU A 311 -14.25 20.32 -9.22
N PHE A 312 -13.79 19.40 -10.08
CA PHE A 312 -12.53 18.68 -9.84
C PHE A 312 -11.32 19.60 -9.98
N ALA A 313 -11.40 20.61 -10.85
CA ALA A 313 -10.37 21.64 -10.95
C ALA A 313 -10.43 22.68 -9.82
N GLY A 314 -11.43 22.64 -8.94
CA GLY A 314 -11.67 23.66 -7.92
C GLY A 314 -10.77 23.50 -6.68
N ASN A 315 -10.41 24.64 -6.07
CA ASN A 315 -9.62 24.68 -4.84
C ASN A 315 -10.30 23.92 -3.68
N SER A 316 -11.65 23.90 -3.64
CA SER A 316 -12.40 23.16 -2.62
C SER A 316 -12.08 21.66 -2.61
N LEU A 317 -11.94 21.05 -3.80
CA LEU A 317 -11.59 19.64 -3.89
C LEU A 317 -10.11 19.40 -3.58
N ARG A 318 -9.23 20.34 -3.93
CA ARG A 318 -7.81 20.28 -3.51
C ARG A 318 -7.67 20.30 -1.99
N VAL A 319 -8.36 21.21 -1.30
CA VAL A 319 -8.37 21.27 0.16
C VAL A 319 -8.94 19.99 0.75
N ALA A 320 -10.03 19.47 0.19
CA ALA A 320 -10.59 18.19 0.61
C ALA A 320 -9.61 17.03 0.44
N TYR A 321 -8.89 16.99 -0.68
CA TYR A 321 -7.82 16.05 -0.95
C TYR A 321 -6.75 16.13 0.14
N ASP A 322 -6.18 17.30 0.41
CA ASP A 322 -5.08 17.49 1.38
C ASP A 322 -5.45 17.14 2.82
N CYS A 323 -6.72 17.27 3.18
CA CYS A 323 -7.24 16.90 4.50
C CYS A 323 -7.45 15.39 4.68
N CYS A 324 -7.32 14.56 3.64
CA CYS A 324 -7.59 13.12 3.74
C CYS A 324 -6.34 12.27 4.00
N LYS A 325 -6.57 11.11 4.64
CA LYS A 325 -5.55 10.07 4.84
C LYS A 325 -4.96 9.65 3.48
N LYS A 326 -3.65 9.38 3.46
CA LYS A 326 -2.89 9.13 2.22
C LYS A 326 -3.47 8.03 1.35
N ARG A 327 -3.97 6.95 1.95
CA ARG A 327 -4.63 5.85 1.23
C ARG A 327 -5.79 6.29 0.34
N PHE A 328 -6.63 7.21 0.84
CA PHE A 328 -7.80 7.71 0.11
C PHE A 328 -7.39 8.74 -0.96
N ARG A 329 -6.38 9.55 -0.66
CA ARG A 329 -5.75 10.46 -1.62
C ARG A 329 -5.17 9.70 -2.82
N ALA A 330 -4.40 8.64 -2.57
CA ALA A 330 -3.79 7.84 -3.61
C ALA A 330 -4.83 7.14 -4.50
N GLN A 331 -5.86 6.54 -3.89
CA GLN A 331 -6.97 5.93 -4.65
C GLN A 331 -7.68 6.96 -5.53
N PHE A 332 -8.00 8.15 -4.97
CA PHE A 332 -8.63 9.23 -5.74
C PHE A 332 -7.79 9.64 -6.95
N LEU A 333 -6.47 9.83 -6.77
CA LEU A 333 -5.56 10.20 -7.87
C LEU A 333 -5.52 9.14 -8.97
N CYS A 334 -5.44 7.86 -8.61
CA CYS A 334 -5.46 6.76 -9.57
C CYS A 334 -6.77 6.75 -10.37
N SER A 335 -7.91 6.84 -9.70
CA SER A 335 -9.22 6.92 -10.36
C SER A 335 -9.37 8.16 -11.23
N LEU A 336 -8.85 9.32 -10.79
CA LEU A 336 -8.91 10.55 -11.57
C LEU A 336 -8.04 10.46 -12.84
N SER A 337 -6.84 9.87 -12.74
CA SER A 337 -5.98 9.62 -13.90
C SER A 337 -6.64 8.68 -14.90
N ARG A 338 -7.26 7.60 -14.42
CA ARG A 338 -8.01 6.65 -15.26
C ARG A 338 -9.24 7.29 -15.91
N ALA A 339 -9.93 8.20 -15.24
CA ALA A 339 -11.07 8.91 -15.80
C ALA A 339 -10.66 9.83 -16.96
N ALA A 340 -9.49 10.46 -16.88
CA ALA A 340 -8.91 11.19 -18.02
C ALA A 340 -8.57 10.26 -19.19
N ASP A 341 -8.02 9.08 -18.92
CA ASP A 341 -7.72 8.09 -19.96
C ASP A 341 -8.99 7.51 -20.60
N ALA A 342 -10.06 7.32 -19.82
CA ALA A 342 -11.36 6.89 -20.32
C ALA A 342 -11.97 7.95 -21.26
N GLU A 343 -11.86 9.23 -20.94
CA GLU A 343 -12.28 10.32 -21.83
C GLU A 343 -11.41 10.36 -23.11
N ALA A 344 -10.09 10.22 -22.97
CA ALA A 344 -9.16 10.20 -24.10
C ALA A 344 -9.48 9.08 -25.09
N ARG A 345 -9.78 7.87 -24.60
CA ARG A 345 -10.17 6.72 -25.43
C ARG A 345 -11.45 6.97 -26.23
N ARG A 346 -12.37 7.78 -25.70
CA ARG A 346 -13.63 8.12 -26.37
C ARG A 346 -13.44 9.16 -27.48
N ASN A 347 -12.44 10.02 -27.35
CA ASN A 347 -12.27 11.22 -28.17
C ASN A 347 -10.91 11.23 -28.89
N ASP A 348 -10.56 10.17 -29.64
CA ASP A 348 -9.35 10.09 -30.46
C ASP A 348 -8.05 10.50 -29.71
N SER A 349 -7.88 9.98 -28.49
CA SER A 349 -6.76 10.29 -27.57
C SER A 349 -6.70 11.75 -27.08
N CYS A 350 -7.78 12.53 -27.25
CA CYS A 350 -7.90 13.90 -26.79
C CYS A 350 -8.82 14.00 -25.57
N VAL A 351 -8.54 14.96 -24.68
CA VAL A 351 -9.39 15.29 -23.54
C VAL A 351 -9.84 16.75 -23.65
N ARG A 352 -11.01 17.09 -23.10
CA ARG A 352 -11.49 18.48 -23.15
C ARG A 352 -10.62 19.42 -22.32
N GLY A 353 -10.63 20.71 -22.68
CA GLY A 353 -9.72 21.72 -22.12
C GLY A 353 -9.76 21.88 -20.59
N SER A 354 -10.90 21.62 -19.94
CA SER A 354 -11.00 21.67 -18.47
C SER A 354 -10.06 20.70 -17.76
N TRP A 355 -9.64 19.59 -18.39
CA TRP A 355 -8.66 18.68 -17.81
C TRP A 355 -7.30 19.34 -17.55
N HIS A 356 -6.92 20.34 -18.34
CA HIS A 356 -5.68 21.07 -18.08
C HIS A 356 -5.67 21.71 -16.69
N LYS A 357 -6.83 22.25 -16.27
CA LYS A 357 -6.99 22.83 -14.93
C LYS A 357 -6.93 21.74 -13.84
N VAL A 358 -7.54 20.58 -14.07
CA VAL A 358 -7.48 19.43 -13.15
C VAL A 358 -6.04 18.95 -12.98
N MET A 359 -5.31 18.77 -14.07
CA MET A 359 -3.90 18.33 -14.05
C MET A 359 -2.99 19.35 -13.36
N ALA A 360 -3.26 20.65 -13.53
CA ALA A 360 -2.56 21.71 -12.81
C ALA A 360 -2.90 21.70 -11.30
N GLN A 361 -4.13 21.35 -10.94
CA GLN A 361 -4.60 21.27 -9.55
C GLN A 361 -4.04 20.05 -8.80
N PHE A 362 -3.78 18.96 -9.52
CA PHE A 362 -3.22 17.70 -9.02
C PHE A 362 -1.95 17.29 -9.79
N PRO A 363 -0.82 17.99 -9.59
CA PRO A 363 0.45 17.67 -10.26
C PRO A 363 0.95 16.25 -9.96
N GLU A 364 0.49 15.64 -8.86
CA GLU A 364 0.74 14.25 -8.49
C GLU A 364 0.29 13.25 -9.58
N ILE A 365 -0.71 13.61 -10.40
CA ILE A 365 -1.12 12.81 -11.56
C ILE A 365 0.02 12.67 -12.57
N GLY A 366 0.81 13.73 -12.79
CA GLY A 366 1.95 13.70 -13.71
C GLY A 366 3.01 12.71 -13.25
N LEU A 367 3.31 12.70 -11.95
CA LEU A 367 4.20 11.69 -11.35
C LEU A 367 3.62 10.28 -11.54
N TRP A 368 2.35 10.08 -11.23
CA TRP A 368 1.72 8.77 -11.40
C TRP A 368 1.80 8.27 -12.85
N ARG A 369 1.46 9.12 -13.82
CA ARG A 369 1.51 8.80 -15.26
C ARG A 369 2.91 8.44 -15.73
N GLU A 370 3.95 9.12 -15.24
CA GLU A 370 5.32 8.76 -15.59
C GLU A 370 5.68 7.34 -15.13
N LEU A 371 5.25 6.93 -13.92
CA LEU A 371 5.43 5.56 -13.46
C LEU A 371 4.61 4.55 -14.30
N GLN A 372 3.38 4.90 -14.69
CA GLN A 372 2.58 4.07 -15.58
C GLN A 372 3.28 3.85 -16.93
N GLU A 373 3.87 4.89 -17.53
CA GLU A 373 4.62 4.79 -18.79
C GLU A 373 5.88 3.93 -18.64
N LYS A 374 6.65 4.12 -17.55
CA LYS A 374 7.79 3.24 -17.25
C LYS A 374 7.36 1.78 -17.09
N LEU A 375 6.20 1.54 -16.45
CA LEU A 375 5.66 0.20 -16.28
C LEU A 375 5.20 -0.41 -17.61
N LYS A 376 4.52 0.36 -18.48
CA LYS A 376 4.16 -0.09 -19.84
C LYS A 376 5.40 -0.50 -20.64
N ALA A 377 6.46 0.31 -20.59
CA ALA A 377 7.74 -0.01 -21.24
C ALA A 377 8.44 -1.25 -20.65
N ARG A 378 8.12 -1.64 -19.40
CA ARG A 378 8.57 -2.91 -18.82
C ARG A 378 7.74 -4.09 -19.29
N VAL A 379 6.43 -3.91 -19.47
CA VAL A 379 5.51 -4.96 -19.97
C VAL A 379 5.82 -5.27 -21.43
N TRP A 380 5.99 -4.25 -22.27
CA TRP A 380 6.09 -4.38 -23.72
C TRP A 380 7.48 -4.04 -24.24
N ARG A 381 7.95 -4.81 -25.23
CA ARG A 381 9.13 -4.50 -26.04
C ARG A 381 8.65 -4.03 -27.41
N HIS A 382 9.25 -2.96 -27.94
CA HIS A 382 8.94 -2.40 -29.24
C HIS A 382 10.12 -2.54 -30.23
N GLY A 383 9.82 -2.56 -31.54
CA GLY A 383 10.82 -2.49 -32.62
C GLY A 383 11.81 -3.66 -32.66
N ALA A 384 13.09 -3.38 -32.97
CA ALA A 384 14.15 -4.39 -33.10
C ALA A 384 14.37 -5.26 -31.84
N ALA A 385 13.96 -4.78 -30.66
CA ALA A 385 14.00 -5.55 -29.41
C ALA A 385 12.88 -6.62 -29.33
N ALA A 386 11.79 -6.45 -30.07
CA ALA A 386 10.72 -7.44 -30.23
C ALA A 386 11.06 -8.51 -31.28
N ALA A 387 11.80 -8.13 -32.33
CA ALA A 387 12.08 -9.00 -33.49
C ALA A 387 13.12 -10.11 -33.25
N GLY A 388 13.89 -10.09 -32.15
CA GLY A 388 14.86 -11.14 -31.79
C GLY A 388 15.99 -11.42 -32.81
N ARG A 389 16.00 -10.75 -33.96
CA ARG A 389 17.03 -10.75 -35.02
C ARG A 389 17.09 -9.35 -35.63
N ARG A 390 18.29 -8.92 -36.06
CA ARG A 390 18.43 -7.75 -36.93
C ARG A 390 17.64 -8.03 -38.21
N SER A 391 16.54 -7.31 -38.43
CA SER A 391 15.84 -7.35 -39.71
C SER A 391 16.78 -6.85 -40.81
N ARG A 392 16.79 -7.53 -41.96
CA ARG A 392 17.46 -7.08 -43.20
C ARG A 392 16.56 -6.17 -44.05
N THR A 393 15.39 -5.77 -43.54
CA THR A 393 14.48 -4.83 -44.23
C THR A 393 14.69 -3.40 -43.76
N SER A 394 14.22 -2.45 -44.56
CA SER A 394 14.60 -1.05 -44.50
C SER A 394 14.18 -0.38 -43.19
N LYS A 395 14.93 0.66 -42.78
CA LYS A 395 14.68 1.52 -41.61
C LYS A 395 13.24 2.09 -41.52
N TRP A 396 12.47 2.00 -42.60
CA TRP A 396 11.10 2.50 -42.71
C TRP A 396 10.03 1.44 -42.44
N ASP A 397 10.38 0.14 -42.43
CA ASP A 397 9.44 -0.96 -42.19
C ASP A 397 9.32 -1.36 -40.70
N ASP A 398 10.19 -0.82 -39.82
CA ASP A 398 10.24 -1.15 -38.39
C ASP A 398 9.05 -0.58 -37.57
N SER A 399 8.25 0.35 -38.14
CA SER A 399 7.07 0.89 -37.45
C SER A 399 5.88 -0.07 -37.39
N ALA A 400 5.95 -1.20 -38.12
CA ALA A 400 4.91 -2.23 -38.17
C ALA A 400 5.27 -3.49 -37.34
N ALA A 401 6.39 -3.48 -36.59
CA ALA A 401 6.74 -4.60 -35.74
C ALA A 401 5.78 -4.68 -34.53
N GLU A 402 5.01 -5.77 -34.44
CA GLU A 402 4.09 -6.04 -33.32
C GLU A 402 4.81 -5.92 -31.96
N SER A 403 4.19 -5.20 -31.02
CA SER A 403 4.67 -5.11 -29.65
C SER A 403 4.62 -6.48 -28.98
N VAL A 404 5.78 -7.01 -28.57
CA VAL A 404 5.87 -8.33 -27.91
C VAL A 404 6.03 -8.13 -26.41
N ALA A 405 5.27 -8.86 -25.61
CA ALA A 405 5.41 -8.82 -24.16
C ALA A 405 6.81 -9.31 -23.74
N SER A 406 7.47 -8.58 -22.83
CA SER A 406 8.73 -8.98 -22.22
C SER A 406 8.58 -10.28 -21.42
N GLU A 407 9.66 -10.97 -21.04
CA GLU A 407 9.55 -12.16 -20.17
C GLU A 407 8.80 -11.87 -18.87
N TRP A 408 9.01 -10.68 -18.31
CA TRP A 408 8.30 -10.20 -17.13
C TRP A 408 6.81 -9.95 -17.43
N GLY A 409 6.51 -9.33 -18.56
CA GLY A 409 5.13 -9.12 -19.04
C GLY A 409 4.41 -10.44 -19.30
N GLN A 410 5.06 -11.40 -19.97
CA GLN A 410 4.53 -12.73 -20.26
C GLN A 410 4.19 -13.50 -18.98
N LYS A 411 5.06 -13.44 -17.96
CA LYS A 411 4.80 -13.99 -16.63
C LYS A 411 3.48 -13.48 -16.08
N TRP A 412 3.40 -12.17 -15.88
CA TRP A 412 2.27 -11.60 -15.16
C TRP A 412 0.98 -11.63 -15.99
N ARG A 413 1.04 -11.46 -17.31
CA ARG A 413 -0.11 -11.63 -18.21
C ARG A 413 -0.68 -13.05 -18.16
N SER A 414 0.18 -14.08 -18.16
CA SER A 414 -0.25 -15.47 -18.05
C SER A 414 -0.91 -15.75 -16.70
N VAL A 415 -0.31 -15.28 -15.61
CA VAL A 415 -0.86 -15.49 -14.26
C VAL A 415 -2.18 -14.73 -14.09
N THR A 416 -2.26 -13.48 -14.57
CA THR A 416 -3.50 -12.69 -14.56
C THR A 416 -4.61 -13.37 -15.36
N ARG A 417 -4.31 -13.93 -16.53
CA ARG A 417 -5.27 -14.73 -17.31
C ARG A 417 -5.80 -15.91 -16.51
N ASP A 418 -4.90 -16.68 -15.89
CA ASP A 418 -5.25 -17.88 -15.16
C ASP A 418 -6.06 -17.59 -13.88
N VAL A 419 -5.88 -16.44 -13.24
CA VAL A 419 -6.59 -16.07 -11.99
C VAL A 419 -7.97 -15.46 -12.26
N LEU A 420 -8.08 -14.59 -13.27
CA LEU A 420 -9.32 -13.86 -13.51
C LEU A 420 -10.39 -14.70 -14.22
N PRO A 421 -11.68 -14.46 -13.92
CA PRO A 421 -12.78 -15.12 -14.61
C PRO A 421 -12.93 -14.60 -16.04
N ARG A 422 -13.55 -15.42 -16.89
CA ARG A 422 -13.92 -15.03 -18.25
C ARG A 422 -15.19 -14.16 -18.24
N SER A 423 -15.24 -13.13 -19.08
CA SER A 423 -16.47 -12.37 -19.31
C SER A 423 -17.49 -13.19 -20.11
N GLN A 424 -18.40 -13.91 -19.44
CA GLN A 424 -19.52 -14.62 -20.06
C GLN A 424 -20.80 -14.59 -19.21
N ASP A 425 -21.95 -14.69 -19.87
CA ASP A 425 -23.24 -14.98 -19.25
C ASP A 425 -23.44 -16.51 -19.22
N THR A 426 -23.65 -17.09 -18.04
CA THR A 426 -24.11 -18.48 -17.94
C THR A 426 -25.60 -18.51 -17.63
N PRO A 427 -26.44 -19.10 -18.50
CA PRO A 427 -27.89 -19.23 -18.27
C PRO A 427 -28.28 -20.09 -17.05
N ASP A 428 -27.39 -21.00 -16.60
CA ASP A 428 -27.77 -22.13 -15.73
C ASP A 428 -27.31 -22.04 -14.26
N GLY A 429 -26.82 -20.89 -13.79
CA GLY A 429 -26.59 -20.64 -12.34
C GLY A 429 -25.61 -21.59 -11.63
N LYS A 430 -24.80 -22.38 -12.36
CA LYS A 430 -23.93 -23.44 -11.82
C LYS A 430 -22.41 -23.26 -12.07
N VAL A 431 -21.95 -22.13 -12.61
CA VAL A 431 -20.54 -21.86 -13.04
C VAL A 431 -20.12 -20.44 -12.60
N PRO A 432 -18.82 -20.10 -12.35
CA PRO A 432 -18.41 -19.09 -11.37
C PRO A 432 -18.60 -17.63 -11.81
N LYS A 433 -18.50 -16.73 -10.82
CA LYS A 433 -18.59 -15.26 -10.87
C LYS A 433 -18.04 -14.67 -12.19
N ALA A 434 -18.86 -13.93 -12.95
CA ALA A 434 -18.51 -13.35 -14.25
C ALA A 434 -17.42 -12.23 -14.20
N ALA A 435 -17.12 -11.74 -12.99
CA ALA A 435 -16.08 -10.77 -12.71
C ALA A 435 -15.63 -10.88 -11.24
N SER A 436 -14.34 -10.70 -10.96
CA SER A 436 -13.81 -10.63 -9.60
C SER A 436 -13.87 -9.19 -9.09
N ASP A 437 -14.59 -8.93 -8.01
CA ASP A 437 -14.61 -7.62 -7.36
C ASP A 437 -13.32 -7.36 -6.56
N ALA A 438 -13.14 -6.13 -6.09
CA ALA A 438 -11.95 -5.72 -5.32
C ALA A 438 -11.77 -6.48 -3.98
N THR A 439 -12.79 -7.23 -3.55
CA THR A 439 -12.76 -8.02 -2.30
C THR A 439 -12.35 -9.48 -2.52
N ASP A 440 -12.20 -9.92 -3.77
CA ASP A 440 -11.76 -11.27 -4.12
C ASP A 440 -10.35 -11.57 -3.58
N PRO A 441 -10.16 -12.64 -2.76
CA PRO A 441 -8.89 -12.92 -2.11
C PRO A 441 -7.79 -13.32 -3.10
N GLU A 442 -8.13 -14.03 -4.19
CA GLU A 442 -7.15 -14.46 -5.19
C GLU A 442 -6.67 -13.29 -6.05
N LEU A 443 -7.58 -12.36 -6.38
CA LEU A 443 -7.25 -11.10 -7.01
C LEU A 443 -6.33 -10.25 -6.12
N ARG A 444 -6.64 -10.13 -4.83
CA ARG A 444 -5.82 -9.40 -3.85
C ARG A 444 -4.42 -9.98 -3.72
N LYS A 445 -4.28 -11.32 -3.65
CA LYS A 445 -2.99 -12.02 -3.62
C LYS A 445 -2.17 -11.77 -4.90
N LEU A 446 -2.83 -11.83 -6.08
CA LEU A 446 -2.22 -11.50 -7.36
C LEU A 446 -1.67 -10.06 -7.36
N CYS A 447 -2.50 -9.09 -7.00
CA CYS A 447 -2.13 -7.67 -6.96
C CYS A 447 -1.02 -7.39 -5.95
N ALA A 448 -1.06 -8.00 -4.77
CA ALA A 448 0.00 -7.89 -3.76
C ALA A 448 1.34 -8.45 -4.24
N ALA A 449 1.32 -9.58 -4.95
CA ALA A 449 2.54 -10.17 -5.51
C ALA A 449 3.08 -9.37 -6.69
N LEU A 450 2.19 -8.89 -7.58
CA LEU A 450 2.55 -8.04 -8.70
C LEU A 450 3.15 -6.72 -8.23
N TRP A 451 2.52 -6.06 -7.25
CA TRP A 451 3.01 -4.80 -6.69
C TRP A 451 4.38 -4.95 -6.03
N ARG A 452 4.63 -6.04 -5.29
CA ARG A 452 5.96 -6.32 -4.73
C ARG A 452 7.04 -6.44 -5.80
N ASP A 453 6.75 -7.14 -6.89
CA ASP A 453 7.67 -7.25 -8.03
C ASP A 453 7.90 -5.87 -8.70
N VAL A 454 6.84 -5.07 -8.87
CA VAL A 454 6.90 -3.72 -9.45
C VAL A 454 7.70 -2.77 -8.55
N ALA A 455 7.41 -2.74 -7.25
CA ALA A 455 8.13 -1.92 -6.28
C ALA A 455 9.62 -2.26 -6.30
N THR A 456 9.97 -3.54 -6.14
CA THR A 456 11.38 -4.01 -6.19
C THR A 456 12.11 -3.56 -7.45
N TRP A 457 11.45 -3.64 -8.60
CA TRP A 457 12.02 -3.14 -9.84
C TRP A 457 12.17 -1.62 -9.85
N ALA A 458 11.15 -0.89 -9.43
CA ALA A 458 11.13 0.58 -9.42
C ALA A 458 12.19 1.16 -8.48
N GLU A 459 12.55 0.48 -7.38
CA GLU A 459 13.65 0.92 -6.49
C GLU A 459 15.04 0.62 -7.06
N GLY A 460 15.14 -0.36 -7.96
CA GLY A 460 16.39 -0.80 -8.59
C GLY A 460 16.51 -0.29 -10.03
N GLU A 461 16.32 -1.20 -10.99
CA GLU A 461 16.53 -0.94 -12.43
C GLU A 461 15.55 0.09 -13.04
N GLY A 462 14.40 0.32 -12.41
CA GLY A 462 13.35 1.20 -12.94
C GLY A 462 13.56 2.69 -12.67
N ASP A 463 14.47 3.06 -11.77
CA ASP A 463 14.74 4.44 -11.34
C ASP A 463 13.45 5.24 -11.08
N ALA A 464 12.53 4.65 -10.32
CA ALA A 464 11.19 5.19 -10.07
C ALA A 464 10.85 5.27 -8.56
N GLN A 465 11.89 5.33 -7.71
CA GLN A 465 11.76 5.43 -6.26
C GLN A 465 10.94 6.65 -5.83
N ARG A 466 11.11 7.79 -6.52
CA ARG A 466 10.34 9.01 -6.25
C ARG A 466 8.84 8.80 -6.45
N HIS A 467 8.45 7.99 -7.42
CA HIS A 467 7.05 7.72 -7.75
C HIS A 467 6.38 6.84 -6.70
N LEU A 468 7.12 5.88 -6.13
CA LEU A 468 6.63 5.02 -5.05
C LEU A 468 6.24 5.82 -3.79
N SER A 469 6.82 7.01 -3.59
CA SER A 469 6.49 7.88 -2.44
C SER A 469 5.01 8.29 -2.39
N LEU A 470 4.31 8.32 -3.54
CA LEU A 470 2.86 8.56 -3.63
C LEU A 470 2.06 7.50 -2.85
N PHE A 471 2.57 6.27 -2.80
CA PHE A 471 1.85 5.09 -2.32
C PHE A 471 2.35 4.57 -0.97
N ARG A 472 3.58 4.91 -0.57
CA ARG A 472 4.16 4.48 0.71
C ARG A 472 3.39 5.03 1.91
N ALA A 473 3.31 4.26 2.99
CA ALA A 473 2.73 4.74 4.24
C ALA A 473 3.52 5.95 4.78
N ASP A 474 2.81 6.92 5.36
CA ASP A 474 3.46 7.99 6.11
C ASP A 474 3.94 7.38 7.44
N LYS A 475 5.22 7.50 7.79
CA LYS A 475 5.77 6.93 9.04
C LYS A 475 5.65 7.94 10.18
N PRO A 476 4.67 7.84 11.11
CA PRO A 476 4.77 8.54 12.38
C PRO A 476 5.77 7.79 13.27
N GLY A 477 6.50 8.51 14.13
CA GLY A 477 7.43 7.88 15.08
C GLY A 477 6.73 6.82 15.96
N SER A 478 7.31 5.61 16.00
CA SER A 478 7.15 4.53 17.01
C SER A 478 6.30 3.27 16.69
N THR A 479 7.02 2.12 16.61
CA THR A 479 6.82 0.80 17.28
C THR A 479 5.72 -0.21 16.92
N THR A 480 4.85 -0.05 15.94
CA THR A 480 3.99 -1.17 15.47
C THR A 480 4.37 -1.62 14.05
N ALA A 481 4.29 -2.93 13.81
CA ALA A 481 4.92 -3.64 12.70
C ALA A 481 4.76 -2.98 11.31
N GLU A 482 5.90 -2.79 10.65
CA GLU A 482 6.17 -2.68 9.19
C GLU A 482 4.95 -2.52 8.25
N GLN A 483 4.24 -1.38 8.31
CA GLN A 483 3.38 -0.96 7.20
C GLN A 483 4.22 -0.26 6.12
N ASP A 484 4.32 -0.90 4.95
CA ASP A 484 5.13 -0.41 3.84
C ASP A 484 4.32 0.53 2.91
N TRP A 485 3.02 0.26 2.72
CA TRP A 485 2.18 0.90 1.70
C TRP A 485 0.86 1.43 2.25
N ALA A 486 0.58 2.71 2.03
CA ALA A 486 -0.75 3.30 2.26
C ALA A 486 -1.75 2.85 1.18
N PHE A 487 -1.31 2.65 -0.06
CA PHE A 487 -2.19 2.27 -1.16
C PHE A 487 -1.49 1.35 -2.16
N LEU A 488 -2.20 0.34 -2.63
CA LEU A 488 -1.78 -0.51 -3.74
C LEU A 488 -2.67 -0.20 -4.98
N PRO A 489 -2.11 0.32 -6.08
CA PRO A 489 -2.88 0.70 -7.28
C PRO A 489 -3.29 -0.53 -8.13
N ALA A 490 -4.07 -1.44 -7.54
CA ALA A 490 -4.40 -2.74 -8.12
C ALA A 490 -5.03 -2.65 -9.52
N THR A 491 -6.01 -1.76 -9.67
CA THR A 491 -6.75 -1.58 -10.92
C THR A 491 -5.82 -1.16 -12.05
N ASP A 492 -5.00 -0.15 -11.83
CA ASP A 492 -4.04 0.33 -12.81
C ASP A 492 -3.01 -0.75 -13.18
N LEU A 493 -2.49 -1.51 -12.20
CA LEU A 493 -1.54 -2.58 -12.47
C LEU A 493 -2.13 -3.66 -13.38
N LEU A 494 -3.37 -4.08 -13.11
CA LEU A 494 -4.08 -5.07 -13.92
C LEU A 494 -4.38 -4.56 -15.32
N LEU A 495 -4.77 -3.28 -15.46
CA LEU A 495 -5.04 -2.68 -16.76
C LEU A 495 -3.77 -2.48 -17.60
N ILE A 496 -2.64 -2.12 -16.97
CA ILE A 496 -1.35 -1.93 -17.65
C ILE A 496 -0.75 -3.28 -18.05
N VAL A 497 -0.62 -4.21 -17.09
CA VAL A 497 -0.06 -5.53 -17.38
C VAL A 497 -0.97 -6.31 -18.32
N GLY A 498 -2.27 -6.22 -18.10
CA GLY A 498 -3.32 -6.91 -18.85
C GLY A 498 -3.82 -6.15 -20.08
N GLU A 499 -3.07 -5.19 -20.62
CA GLU A 499 -3.49 -4.44 -21.82
C GLU A 499 -3.88 -5.39 -22.97
N GLY A 500 -5.06 -5.21 -23.55
CA GLY A 500 -5.62 -6.10 -24.59
C GLY A 500 -6.16 -7.45 -24.08
N LEU A 501 -6.14 -7.71 -22.77
CA LEU A 501 -6.56 -8.98 -22.15
C LEU A 501 -7.59 -8.76 -21.04
N VAL A 502 -7.36 -7.79 -20.15
CA VAL A 502 -8.15 -7.52 -18.95
C VAL A 502 -9.18 -6.43 -19.24
N GLY A 503 -10.41 -6.66 -18.77
CA GLY A 503 -11.45 -5.65 -18.66
C GLY A 503 -11.85 -5.44 -17.21
N CYS A 504 -12.30 -4.23 -16.89
CA CYS A 504 -12.84 -3.86 -15.58
C CYS A 504 -14.14 -3.07 -15.77
N THR A 505 -15.18 -3.41 -15.02
CA THR A 505 -16.45 -2.67 -14.99
C THR A 505 -16.96 -2.58 -13.56
N ALA A 506 -18.18 -2.05 -13.36
CA ALA A 506 -18.83 -2.05 -12.05
C ALA A 506 -19.02 -3.45 -11.42
N GLU A 507 -18.93 -4.54 -12.20
CA GLU A 507 -18.96 -5.92 -11.69
C GLU A 507 -17.62 -6.40 -11.15
N GLY A 508 -16.52 -5.74 -11.54
CA GLY A 508 -15.15 -6.13 -11.21
C GLY A 508 -14.31 -6.45 -12.45
N PHE A 509 -13.26 -7.24 -12.23
CA PHE A 509 -12.25 -7.61 -13.22
C PHE A 509 -12.54 -8.93 -13.90
N PHE A 510 -12.28 -9.00 -15.20
CA PHE A 510 -12.41 -10.20 -16.00
C PHE A 510 -11.38 -10.21 -17.13
N VAL A 511 -11.25 -11.35 -17.80
CA VAL A 511 -10.39 -11.52 -18.98
C VAL A 511 -11.17 -11.97 -20.21
N GLN A 512 -10.68 -11.57 -21.37
CA GLN A 512 -11.05 -12.17 -22.65
C GLN A 512 -10.24 -13.47 -22.81
N ALA A 513 -10.90 -14.61 -22.58
CA ALA A 513 -10.30 -15.94 -22.66
C ALA A 513 -11.11 -16.86 -23.59
N ASP A 514 -10.49 -17.98 -23.99
CA ASP A 514 -11.09 -18.97 -24.89
C ASP A 514 -12.19 -19.81 -24.22
N GLU A 515 -12.94 -20.55 -25.04
CA GLU A 515 -13.92 -21.53 -24.56
C GLU A 515 -13.28 -22.62 -23.70
N GLY A 516 -13.85 -22.83 -22.50
CA GLY A 516 -13.34 -23.76 -21.50
C GLY A 516 -12.38 -23.16 -20.46
N HIS A 517 -12.11 -21.85 -20.49
CA HIS A 517 -11.30 -21.19 -19.46
C HIS A 517 -11.97 -21.27 -18.08
N SER A 518 -11.23 -21.76 -17.09
CA SER A 518 -11.62 -21.75 -15.68
C SER A 518 -10.57 -21.01 -14.84
N PRO A 519 -11.00 -20.09 -13.95
CA PRO A 519 -10.08 -19.38 -13.07
C PRO A 519 -9.45 -20.36 -12.06
N LYS A 520 -8.19 -20.13 -11.75
CA LYS A 520 -7.36 -20.94 -10.84
C LYS A 520 -6.91 -20.10 -9.65
N PRO A 521 -6.70 -20.71 -8.47
CA PRO A 521 -6.05 -20.04 -7.35
C PRO A 521 -4.70 -19.45 -7.76
N PHE A 522 -4.36 -18.27 -7.23
CA PHE A 522 -3.14 -17.53 -7.55
C PHE A 522 -1.87 -18.38 -7.38
N ALA A 523 -1.79 -19.15 -6.29
CA ALA A 523 -0.65 -20.02 -6.02
C ALA A 523 -0.48 -21.11 -7.09
N GLU A 524 -1.59 -21.65 -7.58
CA GLU A 524 -1.61 -22.66 -8.63
C GLU A 524 -1.24 -22.05 -9.99
N ALA A 525 -1.85 -20.92 -10.36
CA ALA A 525 -1.52 -20.19 -11.59
C ALA A 525 -0.02 -19.87 -11.67
N LEU A 526 0.57 -19.37 -10.57
CA LEU A 526 2.00 -19.08 -10.50
C LEU A 526 2.87 -20.35 -10.59
N ARG A 527 2.42 -21.47 -10.01
CA ARG A 527 3.09 -22.77 -10.11
C ARG A 527 3.07 -23.31 -11.54
N LEU A 528 1.91 -23.28 -12.20
CA LEU A 528 1.76 -23.74 -13.58
C LEU A 528 2.61 -22.94 -14.55
N TRP A 529 2.64 -21.61 -14.40
CA TRP A 529 3.52 -20.76 -15.20
C TRP A 529 4.99 -21.14 -15.02
N ARG A 530 5.46 -21.36 -13.78
CA ARG A 530 6.85 -21.79 -13.53
C ARG A 530 7.20 -23.12 -14.19
N ILE A 531 6.27 -24.08 -14.20
CA ILE A 531 6.46 -25.38 -14.86
C ILE A 531 6.52 -25.20 -16.38
N GLY A 532 5.57 -24.43 -16.95
CA GLY A 532 5.51 -24.13 -18.38
C GLY A 532 6.78 -23.42 -18.87
N ASN A 533 7.24 -22.40 -18.14
CA ASN A 533 8.44 -21.65 -18.47
C ASN A 533 9.70 -22.53 -18.44
N ARG A 534 9.82 -23.45 -17.47
CA ARG A 534 10.92 -24.44 -17.42
C ARG A 534 10.90 -25.39 -18.61
N ARG A 535 9.71 -25.86 -19.02
CA ARG A 535 9.55 -26.72 -20.20
C ARG A 535 9.95 -25.97 -21.47
N ALA A 536 9.43 -24.76 -21.68
CA ALA A 536 9.76 -23.94 -22.84
C ALA A 536 11.27 -23.65 -22.93
N LYS A 537 11.92 -23.38 -21.79
CA LYS A 537 13.37 -23.19 -21.74
C LYS A 537 14.15 -24.47 -22.08
N ALA A 538 13.75 -25.62 -21.55
CA ALA A 538 14.37 -26.91 -21.87
C ALA A 538 14.26 -27.29 -23.36
N VAL A 539 13.11 -26.99 -23.98
CA VAL A 539 12.88 -27.16 -25.43
C VAL A 539 13.81 -26.22 -26.21
N SER A 540 13.90 -24.95 -25.82
CA SER A 540 14.75 -23.96 -26.50
C SER A 540 16.25 -24.24 -26.38
N GLU A 541 16.67 -24.88 -25.29
CA GLU A 541 18.06 -25.28 -25.02
C GLU A 541 18.42 -26.65 -25.65
N GLY A 542 17.50 -27.26 -26.41
CA GLY A 542 17.74 -28.53 -27.11
C GLY A 542 17.90 -29.74 -26.18
N GLN A 543 17.38 -29.66 -24.94
CA GLN A 543 17.54 -30.69 -23.90
C GLN A 543 16.40 -31.74 -23.90
N ASP A 544 15.56 -31.74 -24.94
CA ASP A 544 14.47 -32.71 -25.11
C ASP A 544 15.00 -34.10 -25.47
N THR A 545 15.46 -34.83 -24.46
CA THR A 545 15.43 -36.28 -24.49
C THR A 545 14.11 -36.76 -23.89
N VAL A 546 13.53 -37.81 -24.49
CA VAL A 546 12.31 -38.49 -24.01
C VAL A 546 12.40 -38.83 -22.49
N ALA A 547 13.61 -39.02 -21.96
CA ALA A 547 13.88 -39.26 -20.54
C ALA A 547 13.56 -38.05 -19.62
N SER A 548 13.75 -36.81 -20.08
CA SER A 548 13.47 -35.59 -19.30
C SER A 548 11.96 -35.33 -19.17
N ALA A 549 11.19 -35.60 -20.22
CA ALA A 549 9.74 -35.50 -20.22
C ALA A 549 9.07 -36.55 -19.30
N ILE A 550 9.57 -37.79 -19.32
CA ILE A 550 9.09 -38.88 -18.44
C ILE A 550 9.39 -38.60 -16.96
N ARG A 551 10.54 -37.99 -16.65
CA ARG A 551 10.90 -37.62 -15.26
C ARG A 551 9.99 -36.52 -14.70
N LEU A 552 9.51 -35.60 -15.54
CA LEU A 552 8.64 -34.49 -15.15
C LEU A 552 7.16 -34.91 -14.98
N MET A 553 6.71 -35.93 -15.72
CA MET A 553 5.38 -36.54 -15.55
C MET A 553 5.27 -37.33 -14.24
N ARG A 554 6.34 -38.01 -13.83
CA ARG A 554 6.36 -38.83 -12.59
C ARG A 554 6.38 -38.04 -11.28
N SER A 555 6.77 -36.76 -11.30
CA SER A 555 6.72 -35.90 -10.10
C SER A 555 5.36 -35.20 -9.89
N GLY A 556 4.38 -35.42 -10.77
CA GLY A 556 3.07 -34.77 -10.74
C GLY A 556 1.87 -35.68 -10.48
N ALA A 557 2.07 -36.98 -10.32
CA ALA A 557 0.97 -37.93 -10.06
C ALA A 557 0.79 -38.16 -8.56
N THR A 558 -0.30 -37.62 -8.00
CA THR A 558 -0.89 -38.15 -6.76
C THR A 558 -1.33 -39.59 -7.03
N LYS A 559 -0.89 -40.52 -6.18
CA LYS A 559 -1.28 -41.93 -6.24
C LYS A 559 -2.74 -42.07 -5.85
N ASP A 560 -3.59 -42.35 -6.82
CA ASP A 560 -4.85 -43.04 -6.59
C ASP A 560 -4.92 -44.26 -7.52
N GLY A 561 -5.13 -45.43 -6.92
CA GLY A 561 -5.53 -46.65 -7.61
C GLY A 561 -4.53 -47.80 -7.57
N GLU A 562 -4.60 -48.63 -6.54
CA GLU A 562 -4.37 -50.08 -6.68
C GLU A 562 -5.47 -50.83 -5.90
N GLU A 563 -6.25 -51.64 -6.62
CA GLU A 563 -7.09 -52.71 -6.06
C GLU A 563 -6.23 -53.73 -5.29
N PRO A 564 -6.82 -54.45 -4.32
CA PRO A 564 -6.56 -55.89 -4.32
C PRO A 564 -7.81 -56.75 -4.13
N ARG A 565 -7.83 -57.86 -4.87
CA ARG A 565 -8.77 -58.97 -4.71
C ARG A 565 -8.39 -59.84 -3.50
N GLY A 566 -9.33 -59.96 -2.57
CA GLY A 566 -9.84 -61.25 -2.10
C GLY A 566 -9.32 -61.83 -0.77
N ARG A 567 -10.14 -61.79 0.28
CA ARG A 567 -10.69 -63.00 0.94
C ARG A 567 -11.78 -62.65 1.98
N LYS A 568 -12.55 -63.68 2.32
CA LYS A 568 -13.93 -63.68 2.84
C LYS A 568 -14.09 -63.44 4.35
N ARG A 569 -15.25 -62.83 4.66
CA ARG A 569 -16.24 -63.12 5.73
C ARG A 569 -16.01 -62.67 7.18
N ALA A 570 -16.96 -61.80 7.56
CA ALA A 570 -17.89 -61.89 8.70
C ALA A 570 -17.48 -61.31 10.08
N GLY A 571 -18.17 -60.23 10.47
CA GLY A 571 -18.94 -60.19 11.72
C GLY A 571 -18.50 -59.23 12.81
N ILE A 572 -19.44 -58.35 13.20
CA ILE A 572 -19.74 -57.82 14.55
C ILE A 572 -19.20 -56.42 14.92
N GLU A 573 -20.14 -55.47 14.86
CA GLU A 573 -20.56 -54.40 15.81
C GLU A 573 -19.57 -53.62 16.70
N ALA A 574 -19.64 -52.28 16.52
CA ALA A 574 -19.79 -51.18 17.49
C ALA A 574 -18.89 -51.08 18.74
N ASP A 575 -18.13 -49.98 18.86
CA ASP A 575 -18.53 -48.82 19.72
C ASP A 575 -17.52 -47.65 19.63
N ASN A 576 -18.03 -46.46 19.94
CA ASN A 576 -17.40 -45.13 19.91
C ASN A 576 -16.12 -45.00 20.75
N GLU A 577 -15.15 -44.22 20.25
CA GLU A 577 -14.33 -43.30 21.06
C GLU A 577 -13.71 -42.20 20.16
N GLU A 578 -13.72 -40.96 20.66
CA GLU A 578 -13.35 -39.70 19.99
C GLU A 578 -11.87 -39.64 19.55
N PRO A 579 -11.50 -38.95 18.45
CA PRO A 579 -10.10 -38.76 18.09
C PRO A 579 -9.45 -37.59 18.83
N MET A 580 -8.35 -37.90 19.53
CA MET A 580 -7.33 -36.96 20.01
C MET A 580 -6.56 -36.28 18.86
N PRO A 581 -5.88 -35.12 19.11
CA PRO A 581 -5.44 -34.20 18.07
C PRO A 581 -4.24 -34.73 17.29
N VAL A 582 -4.30 -34.65 15.97
CA VAL A 582 -3.18 -34.94 15.08
C VAL A 582 -2.25 -33.72 15.09
N ALA A 583 -0.99 -33.95 15.45
CA ALA A 583 0.06 -32.94 15.46
C ALA A 583 0.30 -32.35 14.06
N GLU A 584 0.23 -31.03 13.96
CA GLU A 584 0.54 -30.25 12.76
C GLU A 584 2.03 -30.39 12.38
N GLU A 585 2.29 -30.69 11.11
CA GLU A 585 3.62 -30.58 10.52
C GLU A 585 4.04 -29.09 10.46
N PRO A 586 5.26 -28.72 10.87
CA PRO A 586 5.65 -27.31 10.92
C PRO A 586 5.94 -26.77 9.52
N GLU A 587 5.15 -25.77 9.09
CA GLU A 587 5.40 -24.97 7.90
C GLU A 587 6.77 -24.26 7.98
N ALA A 588 7.63 -24.55 7.02
CA ALA A 588 8.95 -23.95 6.91
C ALA A 588 8.86 -22.47 6.47
N LYS A 589 9.05 -21.54 7.42
CA LYS A 589 9.18 -20.10 7.18
C LYS A 589 10.35 -19.82 6.22
N HIS A 590 10.05 -19.29 5.03
CA HIS A 590 11.04 -18.95 4.01
C HIS A 590 12.01 -17.85 4.49
N ALA A 591 13.28 -18.21 4.70
CA ALA A 591 14.35 -17.24 4.93
C ALA A 591 14.71 -16.49 3.63
N LYS A 592 14.75 -15.15 3.70
CA LYS A 592 15.18 -14.23 2.62
C LYS A 592 16.54 -14.66 2.04
N LEU A 593 16.58 -14.98 0.74
CA LEU A 593 17.80 -15.31 0.00
C LEU A 593 18.55 -14.01 -0.37
N ASN A 594 19.73 -13.81 0.18
CA ASN A 594 20.56 -12.63 -0.11
C ASN A 594 21.30 -12.71 -1.47
N ARG A 595 21.35 -13.89 -2.11
CA ARG A 595 22.03 -14.12 -3.40
C ARG A 595 21.65 -15.47 -4.03
N GLY A 596 21.88 -15.62 -5.34
CA GLY A 596 21.71 -16.88 -6.08
C GLY A 596 22.65 -18.01 -5.63
N PRO A 597 22.36 -19.28 -6.01
CA PRO A 597 23.09 -20.45 -5.53
C PRO A 597 24.54 -20.47 -6.01
N THR A 598 25.49 -20.43 -5.07
CA THR A 598 26.93 -20.56 -5.30
C THR A 598 27.43 -21.93 -4.83
N ARG A 599 28.68 -22.30 -5.16
CA ARG A 599 29.33 -23.52 -4.65
C ARG A 599 29.70 -23.47 -3.17
N VAL A 600 29.68 -22.28 -2.56
CA VAL A 600 30.08 -22.08 -1.15
C VAL A 600 28.86 -21.78 -0.29
N VAL A 601 28.65 -22.57 0.77
CA VAL A 601 27.56 -22.38 1.74
C VAL A 601 28.15 -21.94 3.08
N LEU A 602 27.64 -20.85 3.63
CA LEU A 602 27.95 -20.35 4.96
C LEU A 602 26.88 -20.80 5.95
N LEU A 603 27.27 -21.51 7.00
CA LEU A 603 26.44 -21.85 8.15
C LEU A 603 26.78 -20.92 9.32
N THR A 604 25.73 -20.40 9.94
CA THR A 604 25.79 -19.55 11.14
C THR A 604 24.89 -20.13 12.22
N ASN A 605 25.17 -19.77 13.48
CA ASN A 605 24.47 -20.27 14.67
C ASN A 605 24.66 -21.78 14.92
N LEU A 606 25.81 -22.33 14.51
CA LEU A 606 26.17 -23.74 14.77
C LEU A 606 26.79 -23.92 16.17
N ALA A 607 27.59 -22.97 16.63
CA ALA A 607 28.21 -22.94 17.96
C ALA A 607 28.26 -21.50 18.50
N GLY A 608 28.36 -21.36 19.83
CA GLY A 608 28.55 -20.08 20.50
C GLY A 608 30.02 -19.61 20.45
N PRO A 609 30.33 -18.40 20.93
CA PRO A 609 31.70 -17.87 21.00
C PRO A 609 32.60 -18.81 21.81
N GLY A 610 33.82 -19.03 21.34
CA GLY A 610 34.79 -20.01 21.87
C GLY A 610 34.60 -21.45 21.39
N GLY A 611 33.61 -21.71 20.51
CA GLY A 611 33.26 -23.05 20.02
C GLY A 611 33.80 -23.41 18.63
N ALA A 612 34.74 -22.63 18.07
CA ALA A 612 35.37 -22.93 16.79
C ALA A 612 36.49 -23.99 16.95
N ASP A 613 36.09 -25.24 17.19
CA ASP A 613 37.02 -26.36 17.39
C ASP A 613 37.02 -27.37 16.23
N ASP A 614 38.03 -28.25 16.20
CA ASP A 614 38.15 -29.30 15.18
C ASP A 614 37.01 -30.31 15.21
N LYS A 615 36.30 -30.43 16.35
CA LYS A 615 35.12 -31.28 16.50
C LYS A 615 33.93 -30.71 15.73
N LEU A 616 33.71 -29.40 15.77
CA LEU A 616 32.67 -28.72 15.00
C LEU A 616 32.91 -28.87 13.49
N LYS A 617 34.19 -28.77 13.08
CA LYS A 617 34.59 -29.00 11.69
C LYS A 617 34.27 -30.43 11.23
N ALA A 618 34.64 -31.44 12.02
CA ALA A 618 34.34 -32.84 11.72
C ALA A 618 32.83 -33.12 11.65
N LEU A 619 32.04 -32.55 12.56
CA LEU A 619 30.59 -32.67 12.57
C LEU A 619 29.93 -32.06 11.32
N ALA A 620 30.44 -30.90 10.87
CA ALA A 620 29.97 -30.25 9.65
C ALA A 620 30.29 -31.10 8.41
N GLU A 621 31.49 -31.68 8.32
CA GLU A 621 31.91 -32.53 7.20
C GLU A 621 31.10 -33.84 7.13
N GLU A 622 30.86 -34.50 8.26
CA GLU A 622 30.05 -35.72 8.33
C GLU A 622 28.62 -35.50 7.82
N LYS A 623 27.97 -34.42 8.28
CA LYS A 623 26.60 -34.10 7.86
C LYS A 623 26.50 -33.67 6.41
N VAL A 624 27.60 -33.21 5.83
CA VAL A 624 27.66 -32.69 4.48
C VAL A 624 28.03 -33.77 3.45
N ALA A 625 28.72 -34.84 3.87
CA ALA A 625 29.13 -35.96 3.03
C ALA A 625 27.97 -36.60 2.25
N LYS A 626 26.75 -36.58 2.79
CA LYS A 626 25.53 -37.08 2.13
C LYS A 626 25.01 -36.21 0.98
N PHE A 627 25.43 -34.94 0.89
CA PHE A 627 24.92 -33.99 -0.11
C PHE A 627 25.85 -33.80 -1.32
N GLY A 628 27.13 -34.17 -1.20
CA GLY A 628 28.09 -34.16 -2.30
C GLY A 628 29.56 -34.15 -1.84
N LYS A 629 30.49 -34.19 -2.79
CA LYS A 629 31.93 -34.08 -2.51
C LYS A 629 32.29 -32.65 -2.09
N LEU A 630 32.86 -32.53 -0.89
CA LEU A 630 33.34 -31.28 -0.31
C LEU A 630 34.77 -31.01 -0.76
N ARG A 631 35.06 -29.79 -1.19
CA ARG A 631 36.41 -29.31 -1.57
C ARG A 631 37.15 -28.71 -0.39
N SER A 632 36.47 -27.91 0.42
CA SER A 632 37.07 -27.22 1.56
C SER A 632 36.04 -26.92 2.64
N CYS A 633 36.43 -27.10 3.91
CA CYS A 633 35.66 -26.74 5.09
C CYS A 633 36.51 -25.78 5.95
N VAL A 634 36.00 -24.56 6.17
CA VAL A 634 36.70 -23.53 6.95
C VAL A 634 35.79 -23.06 8.08
N VAL A 635 36.28 -23.13 9.33
CA VAL A 635 35.57 -22.61 10.50
C VAL A 635 36.31 -21.39 11.00
N THR A 636 35.61 -20.27 11.17
CA THR A 636 36.18 -19.02 11.67
C THR A 636 35.30 -18.45 12.79
N GLU A 637 35.93 -17.96 13.84
CA GLU A 637 35.25 -17.19 14.88
C GLU A 637 35.50 -15.69 14.66
N VAL A 638 34.43 -14.89 14.74
CA VAL A 638 34.47 -13.44 14.59
C VAL A 638 34.27 -12.79 15.96
N GLN A 639 35.30 -12.09 16.44
CA GLN A 639 35.25 -11.41 17.73
C GLN A 639 34.30 -10.21 17.70
N GLY A 640 33.49 -10.05 18.75
CA GLY A 640 32.53 -8.95 18.89
C GLY A 640 31.21 -9.10 18.10
N ALA A 641 31.02 -10.22 17.39
CA ALA A 641 29.74 -10.53 16.74
C ALA A 641 28.72 -11.10 17.75
N PRO A 642 27.40 -10.94 17.51
CA PRO A 642 26.38 -11.58 18.35
C PRO A 642 26.60 -13.10 18.42
N GLU A 643 26.28 -13.75 19.54
CA GLU A 643 26.50 -15.20 19.74
C GLU A 643 26.03 -16.08 18.56
N LYS A 644 24.93 -15.67 17.90
CA LYS A 644 24.32 -16.38 16.76
C LYS A 644 25.11 -16.25 15.45
N GLU A 645 26.07 -15.34 15.35
CA GLU A 645 26.91 -15.07 14.18
C GLU A 645 28.42 -15.07 14.50
N ALA A 646 28.78 -15.39 15.75
CA ALA A 646 30.15 -15.48 16.25
C ALA A 646 30.94 -16.60 15.56
N VAL A 647 30.38 -17.80 15.42
CA VAL A 647 31.02 -18.91 14.71
C VAL A 647 30.43 -19.07 13.31
N ARG A 648 31.30 -19.06 12.29
CA ARG A 648 30.96 -19.15 10.87
C ARG A 648 31.64 -20.37 10.27
N VAL A 649 30.86 -21.23 9.62
CA VAL A 649 31.37 -22.43 8.94
C VAL A 649 31.12 -22.30 7.44
N PHE A 650 32.17 -22.33 6.65
CA PHE A 650 32.12 -22.23 5.20
C PHE A 650 32.38 -23.59 4.57
N LEU A 651 31.50 -23.99 3.67
CA LEU A 651 31.51 -25.29 2.99
C LEU A 651 31.58 -25.08 1.48
N GLU A 652 32.72 -25.38 0.88
CA GLU A 652 32.90 -25.33 -0.57
C GLU A 652 32.63 -26.71 -1.20
N PHE A 653 31.65 -26.79 -2.10
CA PHE A 653 31.32 -28.01 -2.83
C PHE A 653 31.93 -28.03 -4.23
N GLU A 654 32.17 -29.23 -4.76
CA GLU A 654 32.62 -29.40 -6.14
C GLU A 654 31.60 -28.86 -7.17
N ARG A 655 30.29 -28.97 -6.87
CA ARG A 655 29.19 -28.54 -7.75
C ARG A 655 28.18 -27.66 -7.01
N ALA A 656 27.68 -26.62 -7.67
CA ALA A 656 26.68 -25.69 -7.10
C ALA A 656 25.34 -26.40 -6.79
N ALA A 657 25.00 -27.47 -7.52
CA ALA A 657 23.83 -28.29 -7.25
C ALA A 657 23.91 -29.04 -5.89
N SER A 658 25.11 -29.42 -5.46
CA SER A 658 25.33 -30.04 -4.14
C SER A 658 25.22 -29.01 -3.02
N ALA A 659 25.76 -27.81 -3.23
CA ALA A 659 25.60 -26.68 -2.32
C ALA A 659 24.13 -26.28 -2.14
N ALA A 660 23.33 -26.28 -3.21
CA ALA A 660 21.90 -25.98 -3.12
C ALA A 660 21.09 -27.03 -2.33
N LYS A 661 21.43 -28.32 -2.48
CA LYS A 661 20.83 -29.39 -1.67
C LYS A 661 21.22 -29.26 -0.20
N ALA A 662 22.50 -29.00 0.08
CA ALA A 662 22.98 -28.77 1.45
C ALA A 662 22.30 -27.55 2.09
N TYR A 663 22.15 -26.44 1.36
CA TYR A 663 21.41 -25.26 1.83
C TYR A 663 19.96 -25.61 2.20
N ALA A 664 19.23 -26.31 1.33
CA ALA A 664 17.83 -26.64 1.57
C ALA A 664 17.64 -27.58 2.77
N SER A 665 18.60 -28.47 3.04
CA SER A 665 18.51 -29.43 4.14
C SER A 665 19.08 -28.92 5.47
N LEU A 666 20.06 -28.04 5.45
CA LEU A 666 20.73 -27.54 6.67
C LEU A 666 20.11 -26.24 7.20
N ASN A 667 19.46 -25.44 6.34
CA ASN A 667 18.82 -24.20 6.78
C ASN A 667 17.57 -24.50 7.61
N GLY A 668 17.54 -24.06 8.87
CA GLY A 668 16.45 -24.31 9.80
C GLY A 668 16.54 -25.64 10.55
N GLN A 669 17.59 -26.45 10.32
CA GLN A 669 17.80 -27.68 11.08
C GLN A 669 18.32 -27.37 12.49
N TYR A 670 17.83 -28.09 13.50
CA TYR A 670 18.34 -27.99 14.87
C TYR A 670 19.52 -28.95 15.07
N ILE A 671 20.65 -28.43 15.56
CA ILE A 671 21.81 -29.21 16.02
C ILE A 671 22.13 -28.75 17.43
N GLU A 672 22.21 -29.70 18.37
CA GLU A 672 22.49 -29.43 19.80
C GLU A 672 21.57 -28.35 20.41
N GLY A 673 20.29 -28.34 20.02
CA GLY A 673 19.30 -27.37 20.49
C GLY A 673 19.36 -25.99 19.82
N ARG A 674 20.27 -25.76 18.87
CA ARG A 674 20.41 -24.49 18.12
C ARG A 674 19.92 -24.64 16.68
N ALA A 675 19.13 -23.67 16.21
CA ALA A 675 18.65 -23.63 14.83
C ALA A 675 19.71 -23.05 13.88
N ILE A 676 20.15 -23.84 12.91
CA ILE A 676 21.19 -23.44 11.96
C ILE A 676 20.60 -22.50 10.92
N ARG A 677 21.38 -21.48 10.56
CA ARG A 677 21.07 -20.58 9.45
C ARG A 677 22.11 -20.74 8.35
N ALA A 678 21.70 -21.30 7.22
CA ALA A 678 22.53 -21.42 6.03
C ALA A 678 22.32 -20.23 5.10
N ARG A 679 23.38 -19.81 4.38
CA ARG A 679 23.37 -18.75 3.36
C ARG A 679 24.36 -19.11 2.25
N PHE A 680 24.14 -18.65 1.01
CA PHE A 680 25.16 -18.76 -0.04
C PHE A 680 26.24 -17.70 0.13
N TYR A 681 27.50 -18.09 -0.09
CA TYR A 681 28.68 -17.22 0.03
C TYR A 681 29.37 -17.01 -1.33
N ASP A 682 30.02 -15.87 -1.50
CA ASP A 682 30.69 -15.52 -2.75
C ASP A 682 31.97 -16.35 -2.94
N GLU A 683 32.10 -17.01 -4.09
CA GLU A 683 33.25 -17.89 -4.39
C GLU A 683 34.56 -17.10 -4.53
N GLY A 684 34.49 -15.89 -5.09
CA GLY A 684 35.64 -15.00 -5.22
C GLY A 684 36.13 -14.52 -3.86
N ARG A 685 35.22 -14.18 -2.94
CA ARG A 685 35.58 -13.80 -1.56
C ARG A 685 36.12 -14.96 -0.74
N PHE A 686 35.53 -16.16 -0.90
CA PHE A 686 36.02 -17.38 -0.25
C PHE A 686 37.45 -17.70 -0.70
N ALA A 687 37.73 -17.62 -2.01
CA ALA A 687 39.07 -17.83 -2.55
C ALA A 687 40.09 -16.77 -2.13
N GLN A 688 39.63 -15.56 -1.76
CA GLN A 688 40.44 -14.45 -1.27
C GLN A 688 40.63 -14.46 0.26
N GLY A 689 40.10 -15.48 0.96
CA GLY A 689 40.18 -15.59 2.41
C GLY A 689 39.42 -14.49 3.17
N ASP A 690 38.45 -13.85 2.52
CA ASP A 690 37.59 -12.85 3.17
C ASP A 690 36.39 -13.55 3.78
N PHE A 691 36.38 -13.73 5.09
CA PHE A 691 35.34 -14.42 5.88
C PHE A 691 34.54 -13.45 6.78
N GLU A 692 34.85 -12.16 6.73
CA GLU A 692 34.28 -11.14 7.59
C GLU A 692 33.30 -10.23 6.83
N ARG A 693 32.00 -10.47 6.99
CA ARG A 693 30.96 -9.56 6.48
C ARG A 693 30.84 -8.33 7.38
N ARG A 694 31.84 -7.44 7.36
CA ARG A 694 31.71 -6.12 8.00
C ARG A 694 30.79 -5.23 7.15
N ALA A 695 29.86 -4.52 7.80
CA ALA A 695 29.03 -3.52 7.14
C ALA A 695 29.92 -2.41 6.55
N PRO A 696 29.46 -1.65 5.53
CA PRO A 696 30.23 -0.53 5.01
C PRO A 696 30.54 0.46 6.13
N THR A 697 31.81 0.59 6.48
CA THR A 697 32.31 1.59 7.43
C THR A 697 32.99 2.72 6.67
N ARG A 698 33.26 3.82 7.36
CA ARG A 698 33.99 4.95 6.80
C ARG A 698 35.49 4.69 6.61
N VAL A 699 36.01 3.58 7.17
CA VAL A 699 37.44 3.22 7.11
C VAL A 699 37.64 2.01 6.20
N LEU A 700 38.52 2.12 5.21
CA LEU A 700 38.96 1.00 4.36
C LEU A 700 40.36 0.55 4.74
N LEU A 701 40.57 -0.76 4.76
CA LEU A 701 41.86 -1.41 4.87
C LEU A 701 42.23 -2.02 3.52
N LEU A 702 43.38 -1.61 2.96
CA LEU A 702 43.98 -2.19 1.78
C LEU A 702 45.18 -3.05 2.18
N THR A 703 45.22 -4.27 1.66
CA THR A 703 46.29 -5.26 1.87
C THR A 703 46.74 -5.82 0.53
N ASN A 704 47.90 -6.50 0.52
CA ASN A 704 48.51 -7.09 -0.67
C ASN A 704 48.83 -6.06 -1.79
N MET A 705 49.13 -4.82 -1.40
CA MET A 705 49.53 -3.76 -2.33
C MET A 705 51.02 -3.79 -2.65
N VAL A 706 51.86 -3.96 -1.63
CA VAL A 706 53.33 -3.94 -1.70
C VAL A 706 53.93 -5.01 -0.81
N GLY A 707 55.23 -5.30 -0.96
CA GLY A 707 55.94 -6.27 -0.12
C GLY A 707 56.32 -5.72 1.26
N PRO A 708 56.73 -6.60 2.18
CA PRO A 708 57.35 -6.17 3.44
C PRO A 708 58.59 -5.29 3.13
N GLY A 709 58.72 -4.16 3.81
CA GLY A 709 59.78 -3.17 3.62
C GLY A 709 59.51 -2.07 2.59
N GLU A 710 58.37 -2.11 1.89
CA GLU A 710 58.01 -1.15 0.81
C GLU A 710 56.87 -0.18 1.21
N GLY A 711 56.55 -0.07 2.50
CA GLY A 711 55.54 0.85 3.03
C GLY A 711 56.12 2.21 3.42
N ASP A 712 56.57 3.01 2.44
CA ASP A 712 57.16 4.34 2.67
C ASP A 712 56.13 5.49 2.60
N GLU A 713 56.59 6.72 2.87
CA GLU A 713 55.73 7.93 2.80
C GLU A 713 55.35 8.28 1.34
N ASP A 714 56.14 7.86 0.34
CA ASP A 714 55.81 8.07 -1.08
C ASP A 714 54.57 7.25 -1.49
N LEU A 715 54.48 5.99 -1.04
CA LEU A 715 53.29 5.15 -1.23
C LEU A 715 52.06 5.77 -0.56
N LYS A 716 52.23 6.36 0.63
CA LYS A 716 51.14 7.01 1.38
C LYS A 716 50.59 8.21 0.61
N ASP A 717 51.47 9.02 0.01
CA ASP A 717 51.05 10.17 -0.79
C ASP A 717 50.30 9.71 -2.06
N GLU A 718 50.80 8.70 -2.78
CA GLU A 718 50.13 8.15 -3.96
C GLU A 718 48.73 7.60 -3.65
N ILE A 719 48.60 6.79 -2.60
CA ILE A 719 47.32 6.18 -2.22
C ILE A 719 46.36 7.20 -1.64
N SER A 720 46.86 8.21 -0.92
CA SER A 720 46.02 9.31 -0.43
C SER A 720 45.45 10.17 -1.57
N GLU A 721 46.23 10.44 -2.61
CA GLU A 721 45.77 11.19 -3.78
C GLU A 721 44.73 10.39 -4.58
N GLN A 722 44.95 9.08 -4.74
CA GLN A 722 43.94 8.20 -5.35
C GLN A 722 42.66 8.16 -4.50
N GLY A 723 42.77 8.07 -3.16
CA GLY A 723 41.63 8.10 -2.24
C GLY A 723 40.80 9.38 -2.39
N ARG A 724 41.44 10.55 -2.51
CA ARG A 724 40.76 11.85 -2.69
C ARG A 724 39.91 11.94 -3.97
N LYS A 725 40.17 11.12 -4.99
CA LYS A 725 39.37 11.09 -6.23
C LYS A 725 37.98 10.48 -6.03
N PHE A 726 37.79 9.68 -4.99
CA PHE A 726 36.54 8.96 -4.73
C PHE A 726 35.64 9.61 -3.67
N GLY A 727 36.21 10.51 -2.87
CA GLY A 727 35.52 11.26 -1.82
C GLY A 727 36.48 12.06 -0.94
N LYS A 728 35.94 12.71 0.09
CA LYS A 728 36.77 13.50 1.02
C LYS A 728 37.49 12.58 2.01
N LEU A 729 38.81 12.42 1.81
CA LEU A 729 39.68 11.63 2.67
C LEU A 729 40.07 12.43 3.92
N ARG A 730 39.80 11.87 5.11
CA ARG A 730 40.15 12.45 6.43
C ARG A 730 41.54 12.05 6.88
N SER A 731 41.88 10.76 6.76
CA SER A 731 43.17 10.24 7.24
C SER A 731 43.65 9.07 6.38
N CYS A 732 44.96 8.97 6.19
CA CYS A 732 45.63 7.84 5.54
C CYS A 732 46.80 7.39 6.43
N VAL A 733 46.79 6.11 6.82
CA VAL A 733 47.80 5.53 7.73
C VAL A 733 48.32 4.24 7.15
N ILE A 734 49.64 4.07 7.06
CA ILE A 734 50.28 2.82 6.66
C ILE A 734 50.90 2.16 7.89
N LYS A 735 50.65 0.87 8.06
CA LYS A 735 51.24 0.06 9.13
C LYS A 735 51.88 -1.19 8.55
N GLU A 736 53.14 -1.40 8.90
CA GLU A 736 53.85 -2.64 8.58
C GLU A 736 53.93 -3.57 9.79
N ARG A 737 53.64 -4.86 9.56
CA ARG A 737 53.68 -5.95 10.55
C ARG A 737 54.60 -7.05 10.05
N LYS A 738 55.80 -7.14 10.63
CA LYS A 738 56.88 -8.05 10.19
C LYS A 738 56.60 -9.54 10.44
N GLU A 739 55.60 -9.85 11.26
CA GLU A 739 55.23 -11.21 11.66
C GLU A 739 54.08 -11.80 10.82
N ASP A 740 53.41 -10.95 10.02
CA ASP A 740 52.29 -11.35 9.17
C ASP A 740 52.79 -11.83 7.79
N PRO A 741 52.02 -12.67 7.05
CA PRO A 741 52.40 -13.13 5.72
C PRO A 741 52.72 -11.98 4.75
N PRO A 742 53.55 -12.19 3.70
CA PRO A 742 53.93 -11.12 2.77
C PRO A 742 52.77 -10.39 2.09
N GLU A 743 51.61 -11.03 2.00
CA GLU A 743 50.36 -10.46 1.46
C GLU A 743 49.63 -9.53 2.45
N GLU A 744 49.90 -9.64 3.75
CA GLU A 744 49.26 -8.88 4.83
C GLU A 744 50.25 -8.02 5.64
N ALA A 745 51.54 -8.12 5.33
CA ALA A 745 52.62 -7.42 6.02
C ALA A 745 52.49 -5.89 5.94
N VAL A 746 51.93 -5.34 4.87
CA VAL A 746 51.69 -3.90 4.73
C VAL A 746 50.18 -3.62 4.65
N ARG A 747 49.69 -2.84 5.61
CA ARG A 747 48.28 -2.46 5.78
C ARG A 747 48.12 -0.96 5.58
N VAL A 748 47.29 -0.57 4.62
CA VAL A 748 46.98 0.84 4.35
C VAL A 748 45.54 1.13 4.75
N PHE A 749 45.37 2.07 5.68
CA PHE A 749 44.07 2.50 6.19
C PHE A 749 43.67 3.83 5.58
N LEU A 750 42.43 3.93 5.10
CA LEU A 750 41.86 5.14 4.51
C LEU A 750 40.54 5.48 5.21
N GLU A 751 40.51 6.60 5.94
CA GLU A 751 39.31 7.11 6.59
C GLU A 751 38.64 8.18 5.70
N PHE A 752 37.36 7.98 5.37
CA PHE A 752 36.55 8.90 4.58
C PHE A 752 35.53 9.67 5.45
N GLU A 753 35.04 10.80 4.92
CA GLU A 753 34.00 11.58 5.58
C GLU A 753 32.65 10.85 5.62
N SER A 754 32.33 10.04 4.61
CA SER A 754 31.06 9.29 4.51
C SER A 754 31.30 7.81 4.18
N ALA A 755 30.42 6.93 4.66
CA ALA A 755 30.44 5.50 4.33
C ALA A 755 30.09 5.24 2.85
N GLU A 756 29.40 6.17 2.20
CA GLU A 756 29.11 6.13 0.77
C GLU A 756 30.38 6.39 -0.07
N ASP A 757 31.23 7.32 0.37
CA ASP A 757 32.52 7.61 -0.27
C ASP A 757 33.47 6.40 -0.16
N ALA A 758 33.53 5.79 1.03
CA ALA A 758 34.27 4.55 1.27
C ALA A 758 33.73 3.40 0.39
N SER A 759 32.41 3.34 0.16
CA SER A 759 31.82 2.29 -0.69
C SER A 759 32.22 2.43 -2.17
N ARG A 760 32.29 3.67 -2.68
CA ARG A 760 32.78 3.92 -4.05
C ARG A 760 34.27 3.59 -4.18
N ALA A 761 35.07 4.00 -3.20
CA ALA A 761 36.50 3.70 -3.17
C ALA A 761 36.76 2.18 -3.08
N PHE A 762 35.98 1.44 -2.30
CA PHE A 762 36.06 -0.02 -2.21
C PHE A 762 35.82 -0.71 -3.56
N ALA A 763 34.78 -0.30 -4.30
CA ALA A 763 34.43 -0.93 -5.58
C ALA A 763 35.54 -0.77 -6.63
N GLU A 764 36.18 0.39 -6.69
CA GLU A 764 37.24 0.67 -7.65
C GLU A 764 38.60 0.09 -7.21
N MET A 765 39.01 0.32 -5.96
CA MET A 765 40.34 -0.09 -5.48
C MET A 765 40.47 -1.61 -5.30
N SER A 766 39.38 -2.32 -5.03
CA SER A 766 39.38 -3.80 -4.99
C SER A 766 39.57 -4.46 -6.36
N SER A 767 39.38 -3.71 -7.45
CA SER A 767 39.52 -4.19 -8.83
C SER A 767 40.89 -3.89 -9.45
N ARG A 768 41.68 -3.00 -8.85
CA ARG A 768 43.00 -2.60 -9.35
C ARG A 768 44.12 -3.52 -8.90
N SER A 769 45.17 -3.59 -9.73
CA SER A 769 46.45 -4.22 -9.39
C SER A 769 47.55 -3.16 -9.23
N PHE A 770 48.38 -3.29 -8.19
CA PHE A 770 49.51 -2.43 -7.92
C PHE A 770 50.80 -3.26 -7.98
N GLY A 771 51.79 -2.84 -8.78
CA GLY A 771 53.03 -3.60 -8.95
C GLY A 771 52.85 -5.06 -9.41
N GLY A 772 51.79 -5.36 -10.17
CA GLY A 772 51.45 -6.73 -10.59
C GLY A 772 50.76 -7.59 -9.52
N ARG A 773 50.53 -7.05 -8.32
CA ARG A 773 49.79 -7.70 -7.22
C ARG A 773 48.35 -7.23 -7.18
N LYS A 774 47.42 -8.12 -6.80
CA LYS A 774 45.99 -7.79 -6.68
C LYS A 774 45.72 -7.17 -5.31
N VAL A 775 45.23 -5.94 -5.29
CA VAL A 775 44.87 -5.23 -4.06
C VAL A 775 43.66 -5.90 -3.40
N ARG A 776 43.76 -6.18 -2.10
CA ARG A 776 42.66 -6.70 -1.28
C ARG A 776 42.13 -5.58 -0.39
N ALA A 777 40.92 -5.09 -0.69
CA ALA A 777 40.24 -4.08 0.12
C ALA A 777 39.23 -4.73 1.07
N ARG A 778 39.13 -4.24 2.32
CA ARG A 778 38.13 -4.65 3.34
C ARG A 778 37.67 -3.43 4.14
N TYR A 779 36.48 -3.47 4.72
CA TYR A 779 36.01 -2.43 5.65
C TYR A 779 36.62 -2.64 7.03
N TYR A 780 37.14 -1.58 7.65
CA TYR A 780 37.76 -1.62 8.96
C TYR A 780 36.86 -0.97 10.03
N ASN A 781 36.96 -1.42 11.28
CA ASN A 781 36.10 -0.92 12.35
C ASN A 781 36.54 0.50 12.75
N GLU A 782 35.60 1.45 12.82
CA GLU A 782 35.89 2.86 13.12
C GLU A 782 36.40 3.05 14.55
N GLN A 783 35.88 2.28 15.50
CA GLN A 783 36.32 2.32 16.90
C GLN A 783 37.73 1.73 17.04
N GLN A 784 38.02 0.60 16.38
CA GLN A 784 39.38 0.03 16.39
C GLN A 784 40.41 0.95 15.75
N PHE A 785 40.03 1.66 14.67
CA PHE A 785 40.88 2.67 14.05
C PHE A 785 41.12 3.87 14.98
N ALA A 786 40.07 4.34 15.66
CA ALA A 786 40.16 5.44 16.63
C ALA A 786 41.00 5.07 17.87
N ASP A 787 40.92 3.80 18.30
CA ASP A 787 41.68 3.27 19.44
C ASP A 787 43.14 2.92 19.08
N GLY A 788 43.53 3.07 17.80
CA GLY A 788 44.90 2.88 17.33
C GLY A 788 45.32 1.42 17.12
N ASP A 789 44.36 0.49 17.07
CA ASP A 789 44.58 -0.90 16.71
C ASP A 789 44.68 -0.99 15.18
N LEU A 790 45.91 -1.00 14.64
CA LEU A 790 46.26 -0.92 13.22
C LEU A 790 47.08 -2.14 12.74
#